data_AF-A0A9J7KAS3-F1
#
_entry.id   AF-A0A9J7KAS3-F1
#
_cell.length_a   1.000
_cell.length_b   1.000
_cell.length_c   1.000
_cell.angle_alpha   90.00
_cell.angle_beta   90.00
_cell.angle_gamma   90.00
#
_symmetry.space_group_name_H-M   'P 1'
#
loop_
_entity.id
_entity.type
_entity.pdbx_description
1 polymer ?
#
loop_
_entity_poly.entity_id
_entity_poly.type
_entity_poly.pdbx_seq_one_letter_code
_entity_poly.pdbx_strand_id
1 'polypeptide(L)'
;MDEALLSDDPEAVQKELDGGLQLSEYLNRGTLQHLYNKAFEDATPKQREAYVFNNLVDRCLDQGKYEGHTVLHVLGEVISQDLIQDYEIPNIYDDDNADRPLGFHDLLLWAIATGRVRLSRLFWNLGSDQIVSGLVASMMFKFAAEHLPNDIYHADQRSDLFKLSKEYQELAFFVIKECYRLDKKETSDVLVRQRRDWVHIAPLDAVDMAEDMEVMSHAACQFTLNNIWTGRMASHTPTWKLVAATICPPVLFFLEYVEEEDPAHEHEHELSLWDKVKFYFTAPVTKFMHSVVSHVLLILIFSYMVLFELRPLSKRPVGWAEGLMVFWIAVLGLEEIREMVDKRVLIQTWISNVWNFLDVIIVGLFQISFVVRLCMDRDFEKQNFQIIRILYCLTLIFLCVRIIPMFYLSKNMGPKIVMIRKMVGDVVFFLSVLVVVAVCYGVTRLALTAPKNEFSPGILGKVFLIPYWQLHEQMLDLEEGEGPDLPWYVDFLEAGYMLLVAVMLVELQVGLFEYTIERVQERSETYWSYYRYDMIQEYQDRPLGPGPFLLFGLLWKQWELFTGIPTSSPFRRTFSGKVETKLCELERKAVSNVQMKLEKGVYKLRGSAEHSSPEAGVKLGSLRARMSSMEGEMEAIKSLLQDYSKK
;
A
#
# COMPACT_ATOMS: atom_id res chain seq x y z
N MET A 1 3.33 -19.10 -39.44
CA MET A 1 3.40 -18.60 -38.04
C MET A 1 4.49 -17.53 -37.78
N ASP A 2 5.80 -17.81 -37.90
CA ASP A 2 6.89 -16.86 -37.54
C ASP A 2 6.78 -15.50 -38.24
N GLU A 3 6.55 -15.49 -39.55
CA GLU A 3 6.41 -14.25 -40.32
C GLU A 3 5.17 -13.44 -39.89
N ALA A 4 4.08 -14.11 -39.53
CA ALA A 4 2.86 -13.48 -39.04
C ALA A 4 3.07 -12.84 -37.66
N LEU A 5 3.81 -13.53 -36.78
CA LEU A 5 4.22 -12.99 -35.48
C LEU A 5 5.11 -11.75 -35.66
N LEU A 6 6.13 -11.84 -36.51
CA LEU A 6 7.10 -10.76 -36.72
C LEU A 6 6.53 -9.56 -37.48
N SER A 7 5.44 -9.73 -38.24
CA SER A 7 4.74 -8.63 -38.94
C SER A 7 3.63 -7.95 -38.12
N ASP A 8 3.38 -8.36 -36.88
CA ASP A 8 2.28 -7.86 -36.02
C ASP A 8 0.89 -8.04 -36.66
N ASP A 9 0.68 -9.16 -37.36
CA ASP A 9 -0.58 -9.51 -38.01
C ASP A 9 -1.38 -10.53 -37.17
N PRO A 10 -2.36 -10.07 -36.35
CA PRO A 10 -3.16 -10.97 -35.52
C PRO A 10 -4.12 -11.85 -36.34
N GLU A 11 -4.56 -11.41 -37.52
CA GLU A 11 -5.52 -12.18 -38.33
C GLU A 11 -4.83 -13.37 -38.99
N ALA A 12 -3.61 -13.18 -39.50
CA ALA A 12 -2.79 -14.25 -40.01
C ALA A 12 -2.42 -15.28 -38.92
N VAL A 13 -2.10 -14.81 -37.70
CA VAL A 13 -1.83 -15.69 -36.55
C VAL A 13 -3.07 -16.50 -36.16
N GLN A 14 -4.24 -15.86 -36.06
CA GLN A 14 -5.48 -16.56 -35.74
C GLN A 14 -5.82 -17.62 -36.80
N LYS A 15 -5.64 -17.31 -38.08
CA LYS A 15 -5.90 -18.24 -39.18
C LYS A 15 -5.00 -19.48 -39.15
N GLU A 16 -3.74 -19.32 -38.75
CA GLU A 16 -2.79 -20.42 -38.60
C GLU A 16 -3.16 -21.32 -37.41
N LEU A 17 -3.63 -20.73 -36.31
CA LEU A 17 -4.14 -21.46 -35.15
C LEU A 17 -5.43 -22.23 -35.49
N ASP A 18 -6.38 -21.58 -36.18
CA ASP A 18 -7.61 -22.18 -36.66
C ASP A 18 -7.35 -23.28 -37.71
N GLY A 19 -6.22 -23.18 -38.43
CA GLY A 19 -5.73 -24.17 -39.39
C GLY A 19 -5.22 -25.48 -38.77
N GLY A 20 -5.24 -25.60 -37.44
CA GLY A 20 -4.89 -26.83 -36.71
C GLY A 20 -3.46 -26.87 -36.16
N LEU A 21 -2.73 -25.75 -36.17
CA LEU A 21 -1.42 -25.67 -35.55
C LEU A 21 -1.55 -25.77 -34.02
N GLN A 22 -1.01 -26.84 -33.43
CA GLN A 22 -0.94 -26.97 -31.97
C GLN A 22 0.19 -26.10 -31.43
N LEU A 23 -0.14 -25.16 -30.53
CA LEU A 23 0.85 -24.26 -29.95
C LEU A 23 1.99 -25.02 -29.23
N SER A 24 1.67 -26.13 -28.58
CA SER A 24 2.64 -26.99 -27.88
C SER A 24 3.67 -27.66 -28.80
N GLU A 25 3.36 -27.83 -30.09
CA GLU A 25 4.29 -28.40 -31.07
C GLU A 25 5.18 -27.32 -31.69
N TYR A 26 4.69 -26.09 -31.75
CA TYR A 26 5.37 -24.95 -32.36
C TYR A 26 6.29 -24.20 -31.38
N LEU A 27 5.83 -24.01 -30.15
CA LEU A 27 6.47 -23.12 -29.18
C LEU A 27 7.50 -23.89 -28.33
N ASN A 28 8.76 -23.82 -28.77
CA ASN A 28 9.90 -24.37 -28.05
C ASN A 28 10.81 -23.22 -27.55
N ARG A 29 11.68 -23.47 -26.56
CA ARG A 29 12.61 -22.44 -26.04
C ARG A 29 13.46 -21.82 -27.17
N GLY A 30 13.92 -22.64 -28.12
CA GLY A 30 14.68 -22.17 -29.29
C GLY A 30 13.87 -21.28 -30.23
N THR A 31 12.57 -21.59 -30.45
CA THR A 31 11.67 -20.77 -31.27
C THR A 31 11.40 -19.43 -30.59
N LEU A 32 11.13 -19.43 -29.28
CA LEU A 32 10.91 -18.19 -28.51
C LEU A 32 12.15 -17.30 -28.51
N GLN A 33 13.33 -17.89 -28.33
CA GLN A 33 14.61 -17.18 -28.42
C GLN A 33 14.82 -16.57 -29.82
N HIS A 34 14.50 -17.32 -30.88
CA HIS A 34 14.54 -16.80 -32.25
C HIS A 34 13.62 -15.59 -32.44
N LEU A 35 12.39 -15.65 -31.90
CA LEU A 35 11.42 -14.56 -31.98
C LEU A 35 11.89 -13.29 -31.25
N TYR A 36 12.51 -13.41 -30.08
CA TYR A 36 13.08 -12.26 -29.38
C TYR A 36 14.25 -11.65 -30.17
N ASN A 37 15.24 -12.46 -30.53
CA ASN A 37 16.43 -11.97 -31.25
C ASN A 37 16.05 -11.23 -32.53
N LYS A 38 15.18 -11.84 -33.35
CA LYS A 38 14.75 -11.26 -34.62
C LYS A 38 13.90 -10.01 -34.44
N ALA A 39 13.03 -9.95 -33.42
CA ALA A 39 12.26 -8.75 -33.12
C ALA A 39 13.13 -7.55 -32.71
N PHE A 40 14.28 -7.77 -32.07
CA PHE A 40 15.23 -6.71 -31.72
C PHE A 40 16.18 -6.34 -32.87
N GLU A 41 16.61 -7.32 -33.66
CA GLU A 41 17.42 -7.09 -34.87
C GLU A 41 16.69 -6.21 -35.89
N ASP A 42 15.42 -6.53 -36.18
CA ASP A 42 14.59 -5.84 -37.17
C ASP A 42 14.06 -4.47 -36.67
N ALA A 43 14.30 -4.11 -35.41
CA ALA A 43 13.76 -2.90 -34.79
C ALA A 43 14.50 -1.63 -35.21
N THR A 44 13.77 -0.64 -35.72
CA THR A 44 14.30 0.71 -35.93
C THR A 44 14.70 1.39 -34.62
N PRO A 45 15.61 2.38 -34.59
CA PRO A 45 16.02 3.05 -33.34
C PRO A 45 14.85 3.60 -32.53
N LYS A 46 13.82 4.13 -33.21
CA LYS A 46 12.58 4.63 -32.60
C LYS A 46 11.68 3.51 -32.05
N GLN A 47 11.67 2.33 -32.68
CA GLN A 47 10.98 1.14 -32.17
C GLN A 47 11.74 0.48 -31.02
N ARG A 48 13.08 0.49 -31.08
CA ARG A 48 13.93 0.14 -29.95
C ARG A 48 13.53 1.02 -28.79
N GLU A 49 13.68 2.35 -28.85
CA GLU A 49 13.19 3.26 -27.78
C GLU A 49 11.73 3.03 -27.29
N ALA A 50 10.88 2.39 -28.10
CA ALA A 50 9.52 2.00 -27.72
C ALA A 50 9.34 0.62 -27.10
N TYR A 51 10.32 -0.27 -27.19
CA TYR A 51 10.33 -1.50 -26.44
C TYR A 51 10.49 -1.21 -24.95
N VAL A 52 9.65 -1.87 -24.17
CA VAL A 52 9.53 -1.69 -22.72
C VAL A 52 10.87 -1.90 -22.00
N PHE A 53 11.78 -2.69 -22.60
CA PHE A 53 12.97 -3.21 -21.92
C PHE A 53 14.29 -3.04 -22.69
N ASN A 54 14.50 -2.05 -23.57
CA ASN A 54 15.80 -1.99 -24.30
C ASN A 54 17.02 -2.04 -23.39
N ASN A 55 17.00 -1.29 -22.29
CA ASN A 55 18.13 -1.25 -21.37
C ASN A 55 18.32 -2.57 -20.58
N LEU A 56 17.28 -3.39 -20.41
CA LEU A 56 17.40 -4.73 -19.84
C LEU A 56 17.87 -5.74 -20.88
N VAL A 57 17.25 -5.70 -22.05
CA VAL A 57 17.54 -6.58 -23.17
C VAL A 57 18.97 -6.35 -23.65
N ASP A 58 19.45 -5.10 -23.70
CA ASP A 58 20.84 -4.75 -24.00
C ASP A 58 21.81 -5.29 -22.92
N ARG A 59 21.43 -5.21 -21.63
CA ARG A 59 22.22 -5.83 -20.54
C ARG A 59 22.24 -7.37 -20.62
N CYS A 60 21.16 -7.99 -21.09
CA CYS A 60 21.10 -9.43 -21.35
C CYS A 60 21.83 -9.83 -22.65
N LEU A 61 21.80 -8.97 -23.68
CA LEU A 61 22.51 -9.10 -24.96
C LEU A 61 24.02 -9.11 -24.72
N ASP A 62 24.54 -8.18 -23.91
CA ASP A 62 25.97 -8.06 -23.59
C ASP A 62 26.50 -9.25 -22.79
N GLN A 63 25.65 -9.95 -22.03
CA GLN A 63 26.05 -11.13 -21.25
C GLN A 63 26.00 -12.45 -22.04
N GLY A 64 25.54 -12.44 -23.30
CA GLY A 64 25.54 -13.62 -24.17
C GLY A 64 24.71 -14.81 -23.67
N LYS A 65 23.84 -14.60 -22.67
CA LYS A 65 23.01 -15.63 -22.05
C LYS A 65 21.53 -15.36 -22.30
N TYR A 66 21.06 -15.76 -23.48
CA TYR A 66 19.63 -16.00 -23.70
C TYR A 66 19.30 -17.44 -23.33
N GLU A 67 19.48 -17.78 -22.06
CA GLU A 67 18.77 -18.92 -21.50
C GLU A 67 17.34 -18.42 -21.19
N GLY A 68 16.32 -19.28 -21.27
CA GLY A 68 14.90 -18.92 -21.07
C GLY A 68 14.57 -18.15 -19.77
N HIS A 69 15.57 -17.97 -18.90
CA HIS A 69 15.60 -17.04 -17.79
C HIS A 69 15.39 -15.56 -18.16
N THR A 70 15.58 -15.09 -19.40
CA THR A 70 15.43 -13.65 -19.72
C THR A 70 14.00 -13.13 -19.52
N VAL A 71 12.97 -13.89 -19.91
CA VAL A 71 11.56 -13.48 -19.74
C VAL A 71 11.16 -13.48 -18.26
N LEU A 72 11.63 -14.49 -17.54
CA LEU A 72 11.45 -14.62 -16.10
C LEU A 72 12.23 -13.56 -15.32
N HIS A 73 13.40 -13.14 -15.81
CA HIS A 73 14.22 -12.05 -15.26
C HIS A 73 13.59 -10.67 -15.55
N VAL A 74 12.99 -10.50 -16.73
CA VAL A 74 12.20 -9.30 -17.08
C VAL A 74 10.96 -9.22 -16.20
N LEU A 75 10.21 -10.32 -16.05
CA LEU A 75 9.10 -10.40 -15.11
C LEU A 75 9.58 -10.14 -13.68
N GLY A 76 10.75 -10.64 -13.31
CA GLY A 76 11.38 -10.45 -12.01
C GLY A 76 11.80 -8.99 -11.73
N GLU A 77 12.31 -8.27 -12.73
CA GLU A 77 12.62 -6.84 -12.59
C GLU A 77 11.36 -5.97 -12.59
N VAL A 78 10.34 -6.29 -13.40
CA VAL A 78 9.06 -5.55 -13.45
C VAL A 78 8.26 -5.71 -12.17
N ILE A 79 8.20 -6.94 -11.65
CA ILE A 79 7.52 -7.22 -10.39
C ILE A 79 8.31 -6.62 -9.23
N SER A 80 9.54 -6.10 -9.43
CA SER A 80 10.48 -5.64 -8.40
C SER A 80 10.93 -6.77 -7.47
N GLN A 81 12.22 -6.76 -7.12
CA GLN A 81 12.76 -7.75 -6.17
C GLN A 81 12.13 -7.65 -4.78
N ASP A 82 11.54 -6.51 -4.42
CA ASP A 82 10.89 -6.26 -3.13
C ASP A 82 9.53 -6.98 -3.05
N LEU A 83 8.70 -6.89 -4.09
CA LEU A 83 7.40 -7.59 -4.16
C LEU A 83 7.54 -9.11 -4.39
N ILE A 84 8.62 -9.60 -5.00
CA ILE A 84 8.86 -11.06 -5.09
C ILE A 84 9.09 -11.66 -3.70
N GLN A 85 9.68 -10.88 -2.79
CA GLN A 85 9.99 -11.29 -1.42
C GLN A 85 8.78 -11.15 -0.49
N ASP A 86 8.01 -10.05 -0.58
CA ASP A 86 6.81 -9.83 0.24
C ASP A 86 5.70 -10.86 -0.02
N TYR A 87 5.74 -11.52 -1.19
CA TYR A 87 4.73 -12.49 -1.62
C TYR A 87 5.20 -13.96 -1.58
N GLU A 88 6.40 -14.22 -1.05
CA GLU A 88 7.02 -15.57 -0.97
C GLU A 88 6.99 -16.31 -2.32
N ILE A 89 7.16 -15.57 -3.42
CA ILE A 89 7.19 -16.15 -4.76
C ILE A 89 8.41 -17.09 -4.82
N PRO A 90 8.25 -18.38 -5.17
CA PRO A 90 9.38 -19.29 -5.32
C PRO A 90 10.46 -18.67 -6.20
N ASN A 91 11.73 -18.95 -5.89
CA ASN A 91 12.83 -18.33 -6.61
C ASN A 91 12.61 -18.54 -8.11
N ILE A 92 12.44 -17.43 -8.84
CA ILE A 92 12.15 -17.43 -10.28
C ILE A 92 13.25 -18.20 -11.06
N TYR A 93 14.43 -18.32 -10.44
CA TYR A 93 15.61 -19.01 -10.96
C TYR A 93 15.76 -20.48 -10.52
N ASP A 94 14.78 -21.10 -9.84
CA ASP A 94 14.85 -22.52 -9.49
C ASP A 94 14.72 -23.41 -10.74
N ASP A 95 15.57 -24.43 -10.88
CA ASP A 95 15.65 -25.32 -12.05
C ASP A 95 14.32 -26.05 -12.35
N ASP A 96 13.46 -26.27 -11.34
CA ASP A 96 12.13 -26.87 -11.50
C ASP A 96 11.16 -26.00 -12.34
N ASN A 97 11.35 -24.67 -12.37
CA ASN A 97 10.56 -23.77 -13.22
C ASN A 97 11.04 -23.75 -14.67
N ALA A 98 12.27 -24.21 -14.94
CA ALA A 98 12.79 -24.25 -16.29
C ALA A 98 11.95 -25.21 -17.16
N ASP A 99 11.61 -26.39 -16.65
CA ASP A 99 10.98 -27.48 -17.43
C ASP A 99 9.46 -27.36 -17.61
N ARG A 100 8.89 -26.18 -17.36
CA ARG A 100 7.46 -25.92 -17.61
C ARG A 100 7.14 -25.88 -19.11
N PRO A 101 5.94 -26.35 -19.53
CA PRO A 101 5.49 -26.21 -20.91
C PRO A 101 5.23 -24.73 -21.25
N LEU A 102 5.78 -24.26 -22.37
CA LEU A 102 5.53 -22.92 -22.88
C LEU A 102 4.10 -22.80 -23.43
N GLY A 103 3.48 -21.63 -23.26
CA GLY A 103 2.10 -21.40 -23.68
C GLY A 103 1.83 -20.00 -24.21
N PHE A 104 0.54 -19.65 -24.34
CA PHE A 104 0.11 -18.33 -24.80
C PHE A 104 0.57 -17.19 -23.88
N HIS A 105 0.82 -17.47 -22.60
CA HIS A 105 1.33 -16.48 -21.65
C HIS A 105 2.75 -16.03 -22.00
N ASP A 106 3.64 -16.92 -22.49
CA ASP A 106 4.99 -16.53 -22.91
C ASP A 106 4.95 -15.67 -24.19
N LEU A 107 4.06 -15.99 -25.13
CA LEU A 107 3.82 -15.18 -26.32
C LEU A 107 3.20 -13.81 -25.99
N LEU A 108 2.35 -13.74 -24.97
CA LEU A 108 1.82 -12.48 -24.46
C LEU A 108 2.96 -11.61 -23.89
N LEU A 109 3.82 -12.17 -23.05
CA LEU A 109 4.99 -11.46 -22.50
C LEU A 109 5.94 -10.99 -23.60
N TRP A 110 6.18 -11.81 -24.62
CA TRP A 110 6.94 -11.43 -25.80
C TRP A 110 6.31 -10.28 -26.58
N ALA A 111 4.99 -10.34 -26.83
CA ALA A 111 4.28 -9.28 -27.54
C ALA A 111 4.31 -7.95 -26.78
N ILE A 112 4.19 -7.97 -25.44
CA ILE A 112 4.28 -6.77 -24.60
C ILE A 112 5.70 -6.21 -24.61
N ALA A 113 6.72 -7.06 -24.39
CA ALA A 113 8.12 -6.64 -24.35
C ALA A 113 8.57 -6.00 -25.68
N THR A 114 8.04 -6.48 -26.81
CA THR A 114 8.31 -5.97 -28.16
C THR A 114 7.32 -4.87 -28.62
N GLY A 115 6.44 -4.38 -27.75
CA GLY A 115 5.51 -3.29 -28.07
C GLY A 115 4.40 -3.64 -29.09
N ARG A 116 4.16 -4.93 -29.34
CA ARG A 116 3.16 -5.46 -30.29
C ARG A 116 1.78 -5.53 -29.63
N VAL A 117 1.11 -4.38 -29.56
CA VAL A 117 -0.18 -4.22 -28.87
C VAL A 117 -1.29 -5.09 -29.47
N ARG A 118 -1.31 -5.28 -30.80
CA ARG A 118 -2.38 -6.04 -31.46
C ARG A 118 -2.27 -7.53 -31.14
N LEU A 119 -1.05 -8.07 -31.22
CA LEU A 119 -0.78 -9.45 -30.83
C LEU A 119 -0.96 -9.68 -29.33
N SER A 120 -0.61 -8.72 -28.47
CA SER A 120 -0.85 -8.88 -27.02
C SER A 120 -2.35 -9.04 -26.71
N ARG A 121 -3.23 -8.26 -27.35
CA ARG A 121 -4.69 -8.45 -27.19
C ARG A 121 -5.17 -9.81 -27.67
N LEU A 122 -4.60 -10.32 -28.78
CA LEU A 122 -4.93 -11.64 -29.30
C LEU A 122 -4.53 -12.74 -28.30
N PHE A 123 -3.28 -12.71 -27.82
CA PHE A 123 -2.79 -13.73 -26.89
C PHE A 123 -3.44 -13.66 -25.52
N TRP A 124 -3.86 -12.48 -25.06
CA TRP A 124 -4.65 -12.35 -23.85
C TRP A 124 -6.03 -13.02 -23.99
N ASN A 125 -6.68 -12.88 -25.15
CA ASN A 125 -7.96 -13.54 -25.44
C ASN A 125 -7.83 -15.07 -25.53
N LEU A 126 -6.74 -15.57 -26.14
CA LEU A 126 -6.49 -16.99 -26.34
C LEU A 126 -5.89 -17.70 -25.12
N GLY A 127 -5.27 -16.94 -24.22
CA GLY A 127 -4.54 -17.45 -23.06
C GLY A 127 -5.43 -18.03 -21.96
N SER A 128 -4.78 -18.57 -20.94
CA SER A 128 -5.38 -18.88 -19.64
C SER A 128 -5.14 -17.73 -18.66
N ASP A 129 -5.95 -17.68 -17.61
CA ASP A 129 -5.74 -16.81 -16.45
C ASP A 129 -5.77 -15.31 -16.81
N GLN A 130 -6.85 -14.90 -17.49
CA GLN A 130 -7.07 -13.56 -18.02
C GLN A 130 -6.97 -12.46 -16.95
N ILE A 131 -7.29 -12.78 -15.69
CA ILE A 131 -7.18 -11.82 -14.59
C ILE A 131 -5.71 -11.50 -14.31
N VAL A 132 -4.89 -12.51 -14.02
CA VAL A 132 -3.46 -12.34 -13.68
C VAL A 132 -2.68 -11.80 -14.88
N SER A 133 -2.88 -12.40 -16.05
CA SER A 133 -2.21 -11.98 -17.29
C SER A 133 -2.53 -10.53 -17.67
N GLY A 134 -3.78 -10.08 -17.47
CA GLY A 134 -4.17 -8.69 -17.69
C GLY A 134 -3.50 -7.72 -16.71
N LEU A 135 -3.45 -8.07 -15.42
CA LEU A 135 -2.78 -7.26 -14.40
C LEU A 135 -1.26 -7.20 -14.61
N VAL A 136 -0.62 -8.33 -14.96
CA VAL A 136 0.80 -8.37 -15.31
C VAL A 136 1.09 -7.52 -16.56
N ALA A 137 0.24 -7.61 -17.58
CA ALA A 137 0.38 -6.75 -18.76
C ALA A 137 0.29 -5.26 -18.39
N SER A 138 -0.66 -4.89 -17.53
CA SER A 138 -0.77 -3.53 -17.02
C SER A 138 0.51 -3.06 -16.29
N MET A 139 1.07 -3.90 -15.42
CA MET A 139 2.31 -3.61 -14.70
C MET A 139 3.48 -3.38 -15.66
N MET A 140 3.63 -4.25 -16.66
CA MET A 140 4.69 -4.10 -17.67
C MET A 140 4.56 -2.80 -18.46
N PHE A 141 3.35 -2.43 -18.89
CA PHE A 141 3.15 -1.15 -19.61
C PHE A 141 3.36 0.08 -18.70
N LYS A 142 2.98 -0.01 -17.41
CA LYS A 142 3.23 1.05 -16.42
C LYS A 142 4.74 1.22 -16.19
N PHE A 143 5.44 0.12 -15.96
CA PHE A 143 6.89 0.09 -15.81
C PHE A 143 7.61 0.68 -17.03
N ALA A 144 7.15 0.35 -18.25
CA ALA A 144 7.62 0.94 -19.50
C ALA A 144 7.50 2.47 -19.49
N ALA A 145 6.33 2.97 -19.07
CA ALA A 145 5.99 4.39 -19.09
C ALA A 145 6.88 5.19 -18.12
N GLU A 146 7.21 4.60 -16.97
CA GLU A 146 8.03 5.21 -15.92
C GLU A 146 9.53 5.22 -16.26
N HIS A 147 10.03 4.24 -17.02
CA HIS A 147 11.44 4.16 -17.43
C HIS A 147 11.78 5.01 -18.66
N LEU A 148 10.79 5.60 -19.33
CA LEU A 148 11.02 6.54 -20.42
C LEU A 148 11.62 7.87 -19.90
N PRO A 149 12.59 8.49 -20.59
CA PRO A 149 13.16 9.78 -20.21
C PRO A 149 12.08 10.86 -20.03
N ASN A 150 12.17 11.65 -18.96
CA ASN A 150 11.21 12.71 -18.61
C ASN A 150 11.31 13.96 -19.53
N ASP A 151 11.24 13.73 -20.84
CA ASP A 151 11.33 14.74 -21.88
C ASP A 151 10.00 14.90 -22.64
N ILE A 152 9.80 16.07 -23.23
CA ILE A 152 8.59 16.41 -24.00
C ILE A 152 8.39 15.45 -25.19
N TYR A 153 9.49 14.95 -25.80
CA TYR A 153 9.43 14.06 -26.95
C TYR A 153 8.78 12.70 -26.67
N HIS A 154 8.92 12.17 -25.45
CA HIS A 154 8.35 10.89 -25.03
C HIS A 154 7.04 11.05 -24.25
N ALA A 155 6.51 12.26 -24.12
CA ALA A 155 5.29 12.53 -23.36
C ALA A 155 4.06 11.81 -23.96
N ASP A 156 3.90 11.85 -25.28
CA ASP A 156 2.79 11.19 -25.99
C ASP A 156 2.88 9.66 -25.84
N GLN A 157 4.08 9.12 -26.06
CA GLN A 157 4.35 7.69 -25.92
C GLN A 157 4.11 7.18 -24.50
N ARG A 158 4.54 7.94 -23.49
CA ARG A 158 4.29 7.64 -22.07
C ARG A 158 2.78 7.65 -21.79
N SER A 159 2.06 8.65 -22.29
CA SER A 159 0.60 8.74 -22.16
C SER A 159 -0.08 7.53 -22.79
N ASP A 160 0.33 7.11 -23.98
CA ASP A 160 -0.24 5.95 -24.67
C ASP A 160 0.00 4.64 -23.90
N LEU A 161 1.21 4.43 -23.36
CA LEU A 161 1.54 3.28 -22.51
C LEU A 161 0.71 3.27 -21.21
N PHE A 162 0.47 4.43 -20.58
CA PHE A 162 -0.43 4.51 -19.44
C PHE A 162 -1.89 4.19 -19.81
N LYS A 163 -2.36 4.63 -20.99
CA LYS A 163 -3.70 4.27 -21.50
C LYS A 163 -3.82 2.75 -21.71
N LEU A 164 -2.80 2.13 -22.30
CA LEU A 164 -2.69 0.68 -22.48
C LEU A 164 -2.70 -0.06 -21.14
N SER A 165 -1.90 0.42 -20.17
CA SER A 165 -1.88 -0.14 -18.82
C SER A 165 -3.27 -0.12 -18.18
N LYS A 166 -3.99 1.02 -18.27
CA LYS A 166 -5.36 1.16 -17.76
C LYS A 166 -6.37 0.28 -18.49
N GLU A 167 -6.21 0.09 -19.80
CA GLU A 167 -7.07 -0.81 -20.59
C GLU A 167 -7.00 -2.25 -20.08
N TYR A 168 -5.79 -2.77 -19.85
CA TYR A 168 -5.61 -4.13 -19.33
C TYR A 168 -6.09 -4.29 -17.87
N GLN A 169 -5.96 -3.26 -17.03
CA GLN A 169 -6.58 -3.23 -15.69
C GLN A 169 -8.10 -3.35 -15.77
N GLU A 170 -8.73 -2.57 -16.65
CA GLU A 170 -10.18 -2.61 -16.85
C GLU A 170 -10.67 -3.97 -17.39
N LEU A 171 -9.91 -4.59 -18.29
CA LEU A 171 -10.20 -5.94 -18.77
C LEU A 171 -10.19 -6.97 -17.62
N ALA A 172 -9.13 -6.98 -16.82
CA ALA A 172 -9.04 -7.85 -15.64
C ALA A 172 -10.19 -7.57 -14.65
N PHE A 173 -10.51 -6.30 -14.41
CA PHE A 173 -11.62 -5.88 -13.57
C PHE A 173 -12.98 -6.42 -14.06
N PHE A 174 -13.26 -6.31 -15.36
CA PHE A 174 -14.51 -6.82 -15.92
C PHE A 174 -14.63 -8.33 -15.77
N VAL A 175 -13.53 -9.07 -15.93
CA VAL A 175 -13.52 -10.52 -15.70
C VAL A 175 -13.84 -10.83 -14.23
N ILE A 176 -13.19 -10.17 -13.28
CA ILE A 176 -13.48 -10.32 -11.83
C ILE A 176 -14.96 -10.02 -11.54
N LYS A 177 -15.49 -8.94 -12.12
CA LYS A 177 -16.87 -8.52 -11.94
C LYS A 177 -17.87 -9.56 -12.47
N GLU A 178 -17.60 -10.13 -13.65
CA GLU A 178 -18.44 -11.19 -14.21
C GLU A 178 -18.33 -12.51 -13.43
N CYS A 179 -17.14 -12.90 -13.00
CA CYS A 179 -16.95 -14.04 -12.10
C CYS A 179 -17.85 -13.88 -10.86
N TYR A 180 -17.77 -12.72 -10.20
CA TYR A 180 -18.55 -12.45 -8.98
C TYR A 180 -20.07 -12.45 -9.21
N ARG A 181 -20.51 -12.04 -10.41
CA ARG A 181 -21.92 -12.09 -10.81
C ARG A 181 -22.40 -13.52 -11.04
N LEU A 182 -21.54 -14.40 -11.55
CA LEU A 182 -21.85 -15.80 -11.80
C LEU A 182 -21.89 -16.61 -10.51
N ASP A 183 -20.83 -16.53 -9.69
CA ASP A 183 -20.75 -17.21 -8.41
C ASP A 183 -19.82 -16.46 -7.44
N LYS A 184 -20.36 -16.04 -6.29
CA LYS A 184 -19.60 -15.28 -5.28
C LYS A 184 -18.58 -16.13 -4.53
N LYS A 185 -18.92 -17.39 -4.21
CA LYS A 185 -18.07 -18.28 -3.42
C LYS A 185 -16.88 -18.73 -4.26
N GLU A 186 -17.14 -19.26 -5.46
CA GLU A 186 -16.09 -19.73 -6.37
C GLU A 186 -15.20 -18.58 -6.84
N THR A 187 -15.73 -17.36 -6.99
CA THR A 187 -14.88 -16.18 -7.29
C THR A 187 -13.88 -15.89 -6.18
N SER A 188 -14.26 -16.12 -4.92
CA SER A 188 -13.33 -15.99 -3.80
C SER A 188 -12.16 -16.96 -3.94
N ASP A 189 -12.43 -18.20 -4.35
CA ASP A 189 -11.41 -19.22 -4.59
C ASP A 189 -10.56 -18.93 -5.82
N VAL A 190 -11.15 -18.39 -6.91
CA VAL A 190 -10.39 -17.90 -8.08
C VAL A 190 -9.38 -16.83 -7.65
N LEU A 191 -9.78 -15.87 -6.81
CA LEU A 191 -8.94 -14.74 -6.42
C LEU A 191 -7.74 -15.12 -5.54
N VAL A 192 -7.82 -16.21 -4.78
CA VAL A 192 -6.72 -16.73 -3.93
C VAL A 192 -5.96 -17.90 -4.57
N ARG A 193 -6.36 -18.32 -5.77
CA ARG A 193 -5.76 -19.46 -6.45
C ARG A 193 -4.39 -19.10 -7.03
N GLN A 194 -3.37 -19.85 -6.63
CA GLN A 194 -2.02 -19.72 -7.18
C GLN A 194 -1.92 -20.27 -8.61
N ARG A 195 -1.21 -19.56 -9.47
CA ARG A 195 -0.97 -19.96 -10.87
C ARG A 195 0.47 -20.32 -11.14
N ARG A 196 0.74 -21.58 -11.45
CA ARG A 196 2.09 -22.06 -11.79
C ARG A 196 2.69 -21.33 -12.99
N ASP A 197 1.86 -21.03 -13.99
CA ASP A 197 2.25 -20.29 -15.20
C ASP A 197 2.68 -18.85 -14.92
N TRP A 198 2.28 -18.30 -13.77
CA TRP A 198 2.59 -16.93 -13.34
C TRP A 198 3.35 -16.94 -12.00
N VAL A 199 4.29 -17.87 -11.83
CA VAL A 199 5.17 -17.98 -10.66
C VAL A 199 4.39 -17.99 -9.33
N HIS A 200 3.29 -18.75 -9.29
CA HIS A 200 2.44 -18.93 -8.11
C HIS A 200 1.74 -17.65 -7.59
N ILE A 201 1.70 -16.58 -8.39
CA ILE A 201 0.97 -15.35 -8.06
C ILE A 201 -0.54 -15.64 -8.06
N ALA A 202 -1.22 -15.17 -7.01
CA ALA A 202 -2.68 -15.18 -6.94
C ALA A 202 -3.25 -13.90 -7.57
N PRO A 203 -4.47 -13.92 -8.14
CA PRO A 203 -5.08 -12.71 -8.70
C PRO A 203 -5.21 -11.56 -7.71
N LEU A 204 -5.50 -11.84 -6.44
CA LEU A 204 -5.62 -10.80 -5.41
C LEU A 204 -4.27 -10.12 -5.15
N ASP A 205 -3.20 -10.90 -5.08
CA ASP A 205 -1.82 -10.42 -4.98
C ASP A 205 -1.51 -9.50 -6.19
N ALA A 206 -1.78 -9.98 -7.41
CA ALA A 206 -1.55 -9.21 -8.63
C ALA A 206 -2.30 -7.87 -8.70
N VAL A 207 -3.48 -7.74 -8.05
CA VAL A 207 -4.21 -6.46 -7.97
C VAL A 207 -3.46 -5.46 -7.11
N ASP A 208 -2.90 -5.91 -5.99
CA ASP A 208 -2.09 -5.05 -5.12
C ASP A 208 -0.77 -4.67 -5.81
N MET A 209 -0.08 -5.63 -6.45
CA MET A 209 1.14 -5.36 -7.23
C MET A 209 0.91 -4.31 -8.34
N ALA A 210 -0.28 -4.31 -8.96
CA ALA A 210 -0.66 -3.34 -9.99
C ALA A 210 -1.07 -1.96 -9.42
N GLU A 211 -1.10 -1.81 -8.09
CA GLU A 211 -1.56 -0.63 -7.35
C GLU A 211 -2.99 -0.20 -7.76
N ASP A 212 -3.86 -1.16 -8.08
CA ASP A 212 -5.22 -0.87 -8.56
C ASP A 212 -6.23 -0.76 -7.42
N MET A 213 -6.36 0.45 -6.90
CA MET A 213 -7.31 0.78 -5.83
C MET A 213 -8.78 0.57 -6.24
N GLU A 214 -9.14 0.80 -7.50
CA GLU A 214 -10.52 0.65 -7.97
C GLU A 214 -10.92 -0.83 -7.92
N VAL A 215 -10.06 -1.71 -8.44
CA VAL A 215 -10.27 -3.16 -8.43
C VAL A 215 -10.26 -3.73 -7.02
N MET A 216 -9.31 -3.32 -6.16
CA MET A 216 -9.23 -3.79 -4.77
C MET A 216 -10.46 -3.40 -3.95
N SER A 217 -11.07 -2.24 -4.24
CA SER A 217 -12.29 -1.78 -3.58
C SER A 217 -13.57 -2.51 -4.01
N HIS A 218 -13.51 -3.30 -5.08
CA HIS A 218 -14.67 -4.04 -5.58
C HIS A 218 -15.19 -5.06 -4.56
N ALA A 219 -16.50 -5.28 -4.58
CA ALA A 219 -17.18 -6.21 -3.67
C ALA A 219 -16.63 -7.64 -3.72
N ALA A 220 -16.09 -8.08 -4.87
CA ALA A 220 -15.45 -9.40 -5.00
C ALA A 220 -14.19 -9.50 -4.13
N CYS A 221 -13.25 -8.57 -4.28
CA CYS A 221 -12.00 -8.53 -3.51
C CYS A 221 -12.29 -8.34 -2.02
N GLN A 222 -13.20 -7.42 -1.67
CA GLN A 222 -13.58 -7.16 -0.28
C GLN A 222 -14.31 -8.34 0.39
N PHE A 223 -15.08 -9.12 -0.38
CA PHE A 223 -15.70 -10.36 0.10
C PHE A 223 -14.65 -11.42 0.38
N THR A 224 -13.72 -11.64 -0.54
CA THR A 224 -12.57 -12.55 -0.35
C THR A 224 -11.75 -12.16 0.87
N LEU A 225 -11.38 -10.89 1.00
CA LEU A 225 -10.66 -10.36 2.16
C LEU A 225 -11.43 -10.53 3.45
N ASN A 226 -12.75 -10.39 3.43
CA ASN A 226 -13.57 -10.66 4.61
C ASN A 226 -13.52 -12.14 5.01
N ASN A 227 -13.57 -13.06 4.04
CA ASN A 227 -13.48 -14.49 4.30
C ASN A 227 -12.11 -14.88 4.86
N ILE A 228 -11.03 -14.29 4.33
CA ILE A 228 -9.67 -14.47 4.87
C ILE A 228 -9.59 -13.91 6.29
N TRP A 229 -10.11 -12.71 6.52
CA TRP A 229 -10.11 -12.03 7.82
C TRP A 229 -10.83 -12.83 8.92
N THR A 230 -12.00 -13.37 8.62
CA THR A 230 -12.80 -14.19 9.55
C THR A 230 -12.27 -15.61 9.67
N GLY A 231 -11.48 -16.07 8.70
CA GLY A 231 -11.04 -17.46 8.60
C GLY A 231 -12.24 -18.42 8.56
N ARG A 232 -12.18 -19.48 9.35
CA ARG A 232 -13.25 -20.49 9.48
C ARG A 232 -14.39 -20.06 10.40
N MET A 233 -14.40 -18.84 10.94
CA MET A 233 -15.50 -18.36 11.78
C MET A 233 -16.64 -17.78 10.95
N ALA A 234 -17.84 -17.83 11.49
CA ALA A 234 -19.01 -17.23 10.85
C ALA A 234 -18.83 -15.70 10.68
N SER A 235 -19.06 -15.21 9.46
CA SER A 235 -18.85 -13.81 9.08
C SER A 235 -19.77 -12.81 9.79
N HIS A 236 -20.87 -13.29 10.37
CA HIS A 236 -21.84 -12.49 11.12
C HIS A 236 -21.56 -12.44 12.63
N THR A 237 -20.42 -12.98 13.09
CA THR A 237 -20.06 -12.97 14.51
C THR A 237 -19.89 -11.53 15.04
N PRO A 238 -20.68 -11.10 16.04
CA PRO A 238 -20.59 -9.74 16.55
C PRO A 238 -19.28 -9.51 17.33
N THR A 239 -18.71 -8.31 17.19
CA THR A 239 -17.40 -7.94 17.75
C THR A 239 -17.30 -8.16 19.26
N TRP A 240 -18.37 -7.92 20.02
CA TRP A 240 -18.35 -8.11 21.48
C TRP A 240 -18.15 -9.58 21.89
N LYS A 241 -18.62 -10.56 21.10
CA LYS A 241 -18.38 -11.98 21.36
C LYS A 241 -16.91 -12.32 21.16
N LEU A 242 -16.25 -11.71 20.17
CA LEU A 242 -14.80 -11.87 19.95
C LEU A 242 -14.01 -11.28 21.13
N VAL A 243 -14.36 -10.07 21.59
CA VAL A 243 -13.74 -9.46 22.77
C VAL A 243 -13.95 -10.33 24.01
N ALA A 244 -15.16 -10.86 24.22
CA ALA A 244 -15.45 -11.77 25.32
C ALA A 244 -14.64 -13.07 25.24
N ALA A 245 -14.47 -13.65 24.04
CA ALA A 245 -13.66 -14.84 23.81
C ALA A 245 -12.16 -14.59 24.00
N THR A 246 -11.66 -13.40 23.65
CA THR A 246 -10.27 -12.99 23.92
C THR A 246 -10.00 -12.84 25.42
N ILE A 247 -10.93 -12.24 26.18
CA ILE A 247 -10.77 -12.05 27.63
C ILE A 247 -11.02 -13.36 28.40
N CYS A 248 -11.99 -14.15 27.93
CA CYS A 248 -12.41 -15.40 28.56
C CYS A 248 -12.39 -16.53 27.51
N PRO A 249 -11.27 -17.27 27.40
CA PRO A 249 -11.12 -18.33 26.40
C PRO A 249 -12.25 -19.38 26.35
N PRO A 250 -12.89 -19.80 27.47
CA PRO A 250 -14.02 -20.73 27.40
C PRO A 250 -15.20 -20.27 26.53
N VAL A 251 -15.35 -18.96 26.29
CA VAL A 251 -16.41 -18.42 25.42
C VAL A 251 -16.21 -18.81 23.94
N LEU A 252 -14.98 -19.18 23.54
CA LEU A 252 -14.69 -19.55 22.15
C LEU A 252 -15.50 -20.77 21.68
N PHE A 253 -15.85 -21.69 22.59
CA PHE A 253 -16.63 -22.89 22.23
C PHE A 253 -18.09 -22.60 21.89
N PHE A 254 -18.59 -21.39 22.22
CA PHE A 254 -19.94 -20.93 21.88
C PHE A 254 -19.97 -20.07 20.61
N LEU A 255 -18.83 -19.91 19.92
CA LEU A 255 -18.77 -19.25 18.63
C LEU A 255 -19.22 -20.20 17.51
N GLU A 256 -19.77 -19.62 16.45
CA GLU A 256 -20.19 -20.35 15.26
C GLU A 256 -19.03 -20.46 14.27
N TYR A 257 -18.75 -21.68 13.84
CA TYR A 257 -17.69 -22.01 12.90
C TYR A 257 -18.31 -22.56 11.62
N VAL A 258 -17.78 -22.13 10.48
CA VAL A 258 -18.24 -22.57 9.16
C VAL A 258 -17.49 -23.85 8.80
N GLU A 259 -18.24 -24.94 8.65
CA GLU A 259 -17.73 -26.21 8.13
C GLU A 259 -17.53 -26.13 6.61
N GLU A 260 -16.52 -26.83 6.10
CA GLU A 260 -16.26 -26.94 4.68
C GLU A 260 -17.25 -27.97 4.09
N GLU A 261 -18.00 -27.58 3.07
CA GLU A 261 -18.75 -28.55 2.25
C GLU A 261 -17.71 -29.37 1.46
N ASP A 262 -17.18 -30.45 2.04
CA ASP A 262 -16.30 -31.38 1.34
C ASP A 262 -17.15 -32.33 0.46
N PRO A 263 -17.10 -32.22 -0.88
CA PRO A 263 -17.96 -33.02 -1.75
C PRO A 263 -17.62 -34.52 -1.74
N ALA A 264 -16.55 -34.95 -1.05
CA ALA A 264 -16.15 -36.35 -0.93
C ALA A 264 -16.72 -37.07 0.31
N HIS A 265 -17.21 -36.33 1.31
CA HIS A 265 -17.69 -36.90 2.57
C HIS A 265 -19.06 -36.33 2.94
N GLU A 266 -20.14 -37.06 2.61
CA GLU A 266 -21.54 -36.77 2.97
C GLU A 266 -21.85 -36.87 4.49
N HIS A 267 -20.85 -36.83 5.37
CA HIS A 267 -21.07 -36.92 6.81
C HIS A 267 -20.62 -35.60 7.47
N GLU A 268 -21.60 -34.87 8.01
CA GLU A 268 -21.42 -33.75 8.95
C GLU A 268 -20.58 -34.25 10.14
N HIS A 269 -19.27 -34.11 10.05
CA HIS A 269 -18.37 -34.35 11.16
C HIS A 269 -18.35 -33.09 12.02
N GLU A 270 -19.05 -33.12 13.17
CA GLU A 270 -18.95 -32.06 14.16
C GLU A 270 -17.47 -31.77 14.46
N LEU A 271 -17.06 -30.52 14.25
CA LEU A 271 -15.70 -30.04 14.49
C LEU A 271 -15.19 -30.42 15.89
N SER A 272 -14.01 -31.06 15.96
CA SER A 272 -13.34 -31.37 17.23
C SER A 272 -13.06 -30.10 18.02
N LEU A 273 -13.04 -30.20 19.35
CA LEU A 273 -12.72 -29.07 20.25
C LEU A 273 -11.35 -28.46 19.94
N TRP A 274 -10.37 -29.29 19.58
CA TRP A 274 -9.03 -28.83 19.21
C TRP A 274 -9.01 -28.11 17.86
N ASP A 275 -9.85 -28.52 16.92
CA ASP A 275 -9.98 -27.84 15.64
C ASP A 275 -10.60 -26.45 15.83
N LYS A 276 -11.62 -26.33 16.70
CA LYS A 276 -12.20 -25.03 17.07
C LYS A 276 -11.17 -24.09 17.71
N VAL A 277 -10.34 -24.61 18.62
CA VAL A 277 -9.24 -23.85 19.23
C VAL A 277 -8.22 -23.43 18.18
N LYS A 278 -7.79 -24.36 17.32
CA LYS A 278 -6.84 -24.08 16.23
C LYS A 278 -7.37 -23.00 15.30
N PHE A 279 -8.59 -23.16 14.78
CA PHE A 279 -9.21 -22.21 13.86
C PHE A 279 -9.46 -20.83 14.49
N TYR A 280 -9.77 -20.78 15.78
CA TYR A 280 -9.90 -19.52 16.50
C TYR A 280 -8.56 -18.78 16.54
N PHE A 281 -7.49 -19.42 17.03
CA PHE A 281 -6.21 -18.75 17.21
C PHE A 281 -5.47 -18.47 15.89
N THR A 282 -5.72 -19.24 14.83
CA THR A 282 -5.11 -18.98 13.52
C THR A 282 -5.76 -17.84 12.74
N ALA A 283 -7.02 -17.48 13.04
CA ALA A 283 -7.73 -16.45 12.28
C ALA A 283 -7.19 -15.02 12.52
N PRO A 284 -7.00 -14.20 11.47
CA PRO A 284 -6.50 -12.83 11.59
C PRO A 284 -7.30 -11.95 12.53
N VAL A 285 -8.64 -12.04 12.48
CA VAL A 285 -9.51 -11.21 13.33
C VAL A 285 -9.29 -11.46 14.82
N THR A 286 -9.00 -12.70 15.23
CA THR A 286 -8.74 -12.99 16.64
C THR A 286 -7.35 -12.50 17.02
N LYS A 287 -6.33 -12.69 16.17
CA LYS A 287 -4.98 -12.14 16.41
C LYS A 287 -5.02 -10.63 16.61
N PHE A 288 -5.81 -9.92 15.79
CA PHE A 288 -6.08 -8.50 15.97
C PHE A 288 -6.78 -8.19 17.29
N MET A 289 -7.86 -8.90 17.65
CA MET A 289 -8.55 -8.67 18.93
C MET A 289 -7.64 -8.92 20.13
N HIS A 290 -6.80 -9.95 20.09
CA HIS A 290 -5.77 -10.20 21.09
C HIS A 290 -4.77 -9.04 21.16
N SER A 291 -4.32 -8.52 20.01
CA SER A 291 -3.42 -7.36 19.94
C SER A 291 -4.06 -6.13 20.60
N VAL A 292 -5.29 -5.76 20.22
CA VAL A 292 -6.04 -4.63 20.78
C VAL A 292 -6.22 -4.75 22.28
N VAL A 293 -6.76 -5.89 22.75
CA VAL A 293 -6.99 -6.12 24.19
C VAL A 293 -5.66 -6.08 24.95
N SER A 294 -4.61 -6.69 24.41
CA SER A 294 -3.29 -6.70 25.04
C SER A 294 -2.68 -5.30 25.12
N HIS A 295 -2.84 -4.46 24.11
CA HIS A 295 -2.35 -3.08 24.10
C HIS A 295 -3.10 -2.19 25.09
N VAL A 296 -4.42 -2.34 25.19
CA VAL A 296 -5.21 -1.64 26.23
C VAL A 296 -4.76 -2.07 27.63
N LEU A 297 -4.56 -3.37 27.86
CA LEU A 297 -4.04 -3.87 29.14
C LEU A 297 -2.63 -3.36 29.44
N LEU A 298 -1.76 -3.29 28.43
CA LEU A 298 -0.41 -2.70 28.54
C LEU A 298 -0.49 -1.25 29.04
N ILE A 299 -1.33 -0.41 28.41
CA ILE A 299 -1.53 0.99 28.83
C ILE A 299 -2.06 1.07 30.27
N LEU A 300 -3.04 0.23 30.63
CA LEU A 300 -3.62 0.22 31.98
C LEU A 300 -2.59 -0.18 33.04
N ILE A 301 -1.81 -1.24 32.80
CA ILE A 301 -0.75 -1.71 33.72
C ILE A 301 0.37 -0.69 33.81
N PHE A 302 0.79 -0.08 32.69
CA PHE A 302 1.79 0.97 32.67
C PHE A 302 1.31 2.20 33.45
N SER A 303 0.05 2.61 33.26
CA SER A 303 -0.56 3.72 34.00
C SER A 303 -0.60 3.42 35.51
N TYR A 304 -0.99 2.20 35.89
CA TYR A 304 -0.95 1.76 37.28
C TYR A 304 0.49 1.80 37.84
N MET A 305 1.47 1.30 37.09
CA MET A 305 2.89 1.32 37.47
C MET A 305 3.37 2.76 37.73
N VAL A 306 3.14 3.68 36.80
CA VAL A 306 3.59 5.08 36.90
C VAL A 306 2.92 5.82 38.07
N LEU A 307 1.62 5.61 38.27
CA LEU A 307 0.85 6.32 39.30
C LEU A 307 1.10 5.77 40.72
N PHE A 308 1.15 4.45 40.89
CA PHE A 308 1.10 3.82 42.22
C PHE A 308 2.42 3.17 42.64
N GLU A 309 3.15 2.52 41.72
CA GLU A 309 4.34 1.73 42.06
C GLU A 309 5.67 2.49 41.87
N LEU A 310 5.73 3.45 40.94
CA LEU A 310 6.95 4.18 40.58
C LEU A 310 7.47 5.03 41.75
N ARG A 311 8.50 4.51 42.43
CA ARG A 311 9.18 5.15 43.56
C ARG A 311 10.71 4.97 43.42
N PRO A 312 11.52 5.85 44.05
CA PRO A 312 12.98 5.71 44.03
C PRO A 312 13.43 4.33 44.55
N LEU A 313 14.47 3.75 43.96
CA LEU A 313 14.99 2.42 44.32
C LEU A 313 15.41 2.33 45.79
N SER A 314 15.78 3.45 46.40
CA SER A 314 16.06 3.52 47.83
C SER A 314 14.85 3.22 48.73
N LYS A 315 13.62 3.42 48.25
CA LYS A 315 12.38 3.22 49.03
C LYS A 315 11.68 1.92 48.71
N ARG A 316 11.73 1.46 47.46
CA ARG A 316 11.10 0.22 47.02
C ARG A 316 11.95 -0.38 45.88
N PRO A 317 12.27 -1.69 45.91
CA PRO A 317 12.88 -2.35 44.76
C PRO A 317 11.91 -2.39 43.58
N VAL A 318 12.39 -2.84 42.42
CA VAL A 318 11.60 -3.02 41.19
C VAL A 318 10.31 -3.78 41.53
N GLY A 319 9.17 -3.16 41.23
CA GLY A 319 7.85 -3.73 41.47
C GLY A 319 7.54 -4.87 40.50
N TRP A 320 6.54 -5.69 40.81
CA TRP A 320 6.09 -6.75 39.89
C TRP A 320 5.55 -6.15 38.60
N ALA A 321 4.85 -5.00 38.66
CA ALA A 321 4.30 -4.35 37.47
C ALA A 321 5.41 -3.81 36.58
N GLU A 322 6.47 -3.25 37.17
CA GLU A 322 7.65 -2.78 36.43
C GLU A 322 8.40 -3.94 35.78
N GLY A 323 8.63 -5.04 36.50
CA GLY A 323 9.24 -6.24 35.94
C GLY A 323 8.41 -6.83 34.78
N LEU A 324 7.09 -6.86 34.92
CA LEU A 324 6.19 -7.28 33.85
C LEU A 324 6.27 -6.34 32.65
N MET A 325 6.31 -5.02 32.86
CA MET A 325 6.44 -4.03 31.78
C MET A 325 7.76 -4.16 31.03
N VAL A 326 8.87 -4.40 31.73
CA VAL A 326 10.18 -4.64 31.11
C VAL A 326 10.14 -5.88 30.23
N PHE A 327 9.59 -6.98 30.75
CA PHE A 327 9.43 -8.20 29.96
C PHE A 327 8.53 -7.97 28.74
N TRP A 328 7.38 -7.32 28.92
CA TRP A 328 6.40 -7.10 27.86
C TRP A 328 6.95 -6.21 26.75
N ILE A 329 7.57 -5.06 27.07
CA ILE A 329 8.17 -4.18 26.06
C ILE A 329 9.37 -4.84 25.38
N ALA A 330 10.13 -5.69 26.08
CA ALA A 330 11.18 -6.48 25.44
C ALA A 330 10.60 -7.47 24.41
N VAL A 331 9.49 -8.15 24.73
CA VAL A 331 8.78 -9.03 23.78
C VAL A 331 8.26 -8.25 22.58
N LEU A 332 7.72 -7.04 22.76
CA LEU A 332 7.34 -6.18 21.64
C LEU A 332 8.55 -5.79 20.79
N GLY A 333 9.68 -5.44 21.41
CA GLY A 333 10.92 -5.16 20.68
C GLY A 333 11.43 -6.35 19.87
N LEU A 334 11.27 -7.58 20.36
CA LEU A 334 11.59 -8.80 19.61
C LEU A 334 10.65 -9.01 18.41
N GLU A 335 9.37 -8.66 18.55
CA GLU A 335 8.43 -8.71 17.43
C GLU A 335 8.80 -7.71 16.32
N GLU A 336 9.21 -6.49 16.67
CA GLU A 336 9.71 -5.51 15.69
C GLU A 336 10.98 -6.01 14.98
N ILE A 337 11.88 -6.67 15.71
CA ILE A 337 13.08 -7.29 15.12
C ILE A 337 12.70 -8.43 14.18
N ARG A 338 11.76 -9.29 14.56
CA ARG A 338 11.24 -10.35 13.68
C ARG A 338 10.66 -9.75 12.40
N GLU A 339 9.82 -8.71 12.51
CA GLU A 339 9.21 -8.10 11.33
C GLU A 339 10.28 -7.54 10.36
N MET A 340 11.32 -6.90 10.88
CA MET A 340 12.46 -6.44 10.07
C MET A 340 13.18 -7.60 9.36
N VAL A 341 13.39 -8.72 10.06
CA VAL A 341 14.12 -9.89 9.52
C VAL A 341 13.28 -10.64 8.50
N ASP A 342 11.99 -10.87 8.77
CA ASP A 342 11.09 -11.62 7.90
C ASP A 342 10.89 -10.88 6.57
N LYS A 343 10.73 -9.55 6.60
CA LYS A 343 10.59 -8.76 5.38
C LYS A 343 11.93 -8.50 4.65
N ARG A 344 13.08 -8.80 5.28
CA ARG A 344 14.45 -8.55 4.76
C ARG A 344 14.69 -7.11 4.25
N VAL A 345 13.90 -6.15 4.71
CA VAL A 345 13.93 -4.76 4.26
C VAL A 345 15.13 -4.04 4.86
N LEU A 346 15.75 -3.15 4.09
CA LEU A 346 16.76 -2.21 4.60
C LEU A 346 16.18 -1.41 5.78
N ILE A 347 16.93 -1.31 6.88
CA ILE A 347 16.51 -0.58 8.10
C ILE A 347 16.01 0.83 7.77
N GLN A 348 16.65 1.49 6.80
CA GLN A 348 16.24 2.83 6.35
C GLN A 348 14.83 2.87 5.76
N THR A 349 14.47 1.88 4.94
CA THR A 349 13.13 1.79 4.35
C THR A 349 12.09 1.42 5.40
N TRP A 350 12.43 0.51 6.34
CA TRP A 350 11.53 0.11 7.42
C TRP A 350 11.22 1.27 8.39
N ILE A 351 12.23 2.06 8.76
CA ILE A 351 12.06 3.24 9.64
C ILE A 351 11.31 4.39 8.95
N SER A 352 11.24 4.41 7.62
CA SER A 352 10.46 5.42 6.88
C SER A 352 8.96 5.39 7.24
N ASN A 353 8.45 4.25 7.70
CA ASN A 353 7.09 4.15 8.22
C ASN A 353 6.98 4.82 9.60
N VAL A 354 6.08 5.80 9.70
CA VAL A 354 5.82 6.58 10.93
C VAL A 354 5.52 5.70 12.14
N TRP A 355 4.82 4.58 11.95
CA TRP A 355 4.44 3.69 13.04
C TRP A 355 5.61 2.85 13.52
N ASN A 356 6.42 2.32 12.61
CA ASN A 356 7.64 1.57 12.93
C ASN A 356 8.66 2.47 13.65
N PHE A 357 8.81 3.71 13.18
CA PHE A 357 9.64 4.70 13.86
C PHE A 357 9.13 5.01 15.27
N LEU A 358 7.81 5.14 15.46
CA LEU A 358 7.20 5.33 16.77
C LEU A 358 7.47 4.13 17.70
N ASP A 359 7.43 2.90 17.19
CA ASP A 359 7.73 1.69 17.96
C ASP A 359 9.19 1.65 18.43
N VAL A 360 10.14 2.05 17.57
CA VAL A 360 11.55 2.23 17.97
C VAL A 360 11.70 3.28 19.07
N ILE A 361 10.97 4.40 18.98
CA ILE A 361 10.96 5.44 20.01
C ILE A 361 10.42 4.89 21.33
N ILE A 362 9.32 4.14 21.32
CA ILE A 362 8.70 3.57 22.52
C ILE A 362 9.67 2.62 23.21
N VAL A 363 10.23 1.65 22.46
CA VAL A 363 11.18 0.67 23.00
C VAL A 363 12.43 1.40 23.51
N GLY A 364 13.01 2.30 22.71
CA GLY A 364 14.22 3.04 23.06
C GLY A 364 14.06 3.91 24.30
N LEU A 365 13.01 4.74 24.37
CA LEU A 365 12.73 5.59 25.53
C LEU A 365 12.48 4.78 26.79
N PHE A 366 11.76 3.65 26.69
CA PHE A 366 11.56 2.77 27.83
C PHE A 366 12.88 2.18 28.34
N GLN A 367 13.72 1.66 27.44
CA GLN A 367 15.02 1.10 27.83
C GLN A 367 15.92 2.17 28.44
N ILE A 368 15.97 3.38 27.88
CA ILE A 368 16.71 4.51 28.46
C ILE A 368 16.17 4.84 29.86
N SER A 369 14.85 4.92 30.02
CA SER A 369 14.21 5.19 31.33
C SER A 369 14.60 4.15 32.38
N PHE A 370 14.61 2.87 31.99
CA PHE A 370 14.95 1.77 32.86
C PHE A 370 16.44 1.73 33.21
N VAL A 371 17.33 1.93 32.22
CA VAL A 371 18.79 1.97 32.43
C VAL A 371 19.19 3.16 33.29
N VAL A 372 18.68 4.36 33.00
CA VAL A 372 18.93 5.55 33.84
C VAL A 372 18.51 5.26 35.27
N ARG A 373 17.35 4.64 35.48
CA ARG A 373 16.89 4.26 36.81
C ARG A 373 17.80 3.26 37.53
N LEU A 374 18.39 2.30 36.83
CA LEU A 374 19.29 1.30 37.44
C LEU A 374 20.69 1.84 37.71
N CYS A 375 21.21 2.70 36.82
CA CYS A 375 22.58 3.20 36.88
C CYS A 375 22.74 4.44 37.76
N MET A 376 21.65 5.13 38.12
CA MET A 376 21.71 6.32 38.93
C MET A 376 22.09 5.99 40.38
N ASP A 377 23.09 6.71 40.91
CA ASP A 377 23.47 6.57 42.31
C ASP A 377 22.29 6.92 43.23
N ARG A 378 22.13 6.19 44.34
CA ARG A 378 20.89 6.19 45.15
C ARG A 378 20.58 7.54 45.78
N ASP A 379 21.61 8.34 46.06
CA ASP A 379 21.43 9.68 46.64
C ASP A 379 21.14 10.74 45.56
N PHE A 380 21.71 10.58 44.36
CA PHE A 380 21.40 11.40 43.19
C PHE A 380 19.99 11.11 42.64
N GLU A 381 19.57 9.85 42.69
CA GLU A 381 18.23 9.40 42.28
C GLU A 381 17.13 10.08 43.10
N LYS A 382 17.30 10.22 44.42
CA LYS A 382 16.29 10.86 45.28
C LYS A 382 16.02 12.32 44.90
N GLN A 383 17.07 13.05 44.50
CA GLN A 383 16.94 14.47 44.13
C GLN A 383 16.36 14.63 42.72
N ASN A 384 16.72 13.74 41.79
CA ASN A 384 16.40 13.86 40.37
C ASN A 384 15.37 12.84 39.87
N PHE A 385 14.64 12.16 40.77
CA PHE A 385 13.64 11.15 40.43
C PHE A 385 12.54 11.66 39.47
N GLN A 386 12.28 12.97 39.48
CA GLN A 386 11.34 13.58 38.54
C GLN A 386 11.73 13.37 37.08
N ILE A 387 13.04 13.33 36.77
CA ILE A 387 13.51 13.08 35.41
C ILE A 387 13.10 11.69 34.96
N ILE A 388 13.32 10.67 35.79
CA ILE A 388 12.90 9.28 35.52
C ILE A 388 11.38 9.23 35.30
N ARG A 389 10.61 9.88 36.17
CA ARG A 389 9.15 9.92 36.04
C ARG A 389 8.69 10.57 34.73
N ILE A 390 9.32 11.68 34.33
CA ILE A 390 9.03 12.35 33.06
C ILE A 390 9.31 11.42 31.88
N LEU A 391 10.44 10.70 31.88
CA LEU A 391 10.77 9.76 30.81
C LEU A 391 9.74 8.61 30.70
N TYR A 392 9.33 8.00 31.82
CA TYR A 392 8.25 7.01 31.81
C TYR A 392 6.91 7.59 31.34
N CYS A 393 6.56 8.82 31.73
CA CYS A 393 5.34 9.49 31.27
C CYS A 393 5.37 9.77 29.76
N LEU A 394 6.53 10.15 29.23
CA LEU A 394 6.70 10.36 27.79
C LEU A 394 6.49 9.04 27.02
N THR A 395 7.06 7.94 27.50
CA THR A 395 6.81 6.61 26.95
C THR A 395 5.32 6.24 26.99
N LEU A 396 4.61 6.55 28.08
CA LEU A 396 3.17 6.32 28.18
C LEU A 396 2.37 7.10 27.14
N ILE A 397 2.72 8.36 26.89
CA ILE A 397 2.07 9.18 25.85
C ILE A 397 2.20 8.52 24.48
N PHE A 398 3.41 8.06 24.12
CA PHE A 398 3.63 7.38 22.84
C PHE A 398 2.89 6.03 22.76
N LEU A 399 2.82 5.26 23.86
CA LEU A 399 1.98 4.05 23.92
C LEU A 399 0.50 4.34 23.70
N CYS A 400 -0.01 5.47 24.23
CA CYS A 400 -1.39 5.91 23.97
C CYS A 400 -1.60 6.28 22.49
N VAL A 401 -0.66 7.00 21.86
CA VAL A 401 -0.73 7.33 20.43
C VAL A 401 -0.67 6.05 19.57
N ARG A 402 0.09 5.04 19.99
CA ARG A 402 0.27 3.77 19.28
C ARG A 402 -0.99 2.92 19.14
N ILE A 403 -2.10 3.28 19.80
CA ILE A 403 -3.41 2.62 19.59
C ILE A 403 -4.07 3.04 18.27
N ILE A 404 -3.74 4.22 17.73
CA ILE A 404 -4.38 4.80 16.53
C ILE A 404 -4.36 3.84 15.32
N PRO A 405 -3.23 3.17 14.99
CA PRO A 405 -3.18 2.24 13.87
C PRO A 405 -4.18 1.10 13.94
N MET A 406 -4.54 0.66 15.15
CA MET A 406 -5.49 -0.44 15.31
C MET A 406 -6.90 -0.06 14.85
N PHE A 407 -7.24 1.23 14.87
CA PHE A 407 -8.54 1.70 14.40
C PHE A 407 -8.67 1.73 12.87
N TYR A 408 -7.57 1.60 12.10
CA TYR A 408 -7.63 1.55 10.64
C TYR A 408 -8.46 0.37 10.13
N LEU A 409 -8.44 -0.79 10.79
CA LEU A 409 -9.24 -1.95 10.37
C LEU A 409 -10.74 -1.80 10.64
N SER A 410 -11.13 -0.86 11.50
CA SER A 410 -12.54 -0.68 11.79
C SER A 410 -13.25 -0.05 10.61
N LYS A 411 -14.38 -0.63 10.22
CA LYS A 411 -15.21 -0.12 9.11
C LYS A 411 -15.68 1.32 9.33
N ASN A 412 -15.86 1.72 10.60
CA ASN A 412 -16.42 3.03 10.95
C ASN A 412 -15.35 4.12 11.16
N MET A 413 -14.18 3.78 11.71
CA MET A 413 -13.12 4.76 11.98
C MET A 413 -12.03 4.76 10.92
N GLY A 414 -11.82 3.65 10.20
CA GLY A 414 -10.78 3.53 9.18
C GLY A 414 -10.81 4.65 8.13
N PRO A 415 -11.94 4.88 7.42
CA PRO A 415 -12.06 5.97 6.45
C PRO A 415 -11.79 7.36 7.07
N LYS A 416 -12.22 7.57 8.33
CA LYS A 416 -12.01 8.84 9.04
C LYS A 416 -10.55 9.10 9.37
N ILE A 417 -9.78 8.06 9.74
CA ILE A 417 -8.35 8.20 10.01
C ILE A 417 -7.57 8.45 8.72
N VAL A 418 -7.93 7.78 7.62
CA VAL A 418 -7.36 8.05 6.29
C VAL A 418 -7.62 9.50 5.89
N MET A 419 -8.78 10.06 6.21
CA MET A 419 -9.10 11.46 5.98
C MET A 419 -8.21 12.40 6.81
N ILE A 420 -8.06 12.15 8.12
CA ILE A 420 -7.16 12.92 8.99
C ILE A 420 -5.73 12.92 8.44
N ARG A 421 -5.21 11.78 7.99
CA ARG A 421 -3.86 11.67 7.42
C ARG A 421 -3.67 12.61 6.22
N LYS A 422 -4.69 12.75 5.36
CA LYS A 422 -4.62 13.65 4.19
C LYS A 422 -4.72 15.13 4.58
N MET A 423 -5.40 15.44 5.68
CA MET A 423 -5.50 16.82 6.20
C MET A 423 -4.22 17.30 6.88
N VAL A 424 -3.32 16.41 7.30
CA VAL A 424 -2.07 16.81 7.96
C VAL A 424 -1.26 17.77 7.08
N GLY A 425 -1.28 17.60 5.76
CA GLY A 425 -0.63 18.55 4.84
C GLY A 425 -1.17 19.97 4.95
N ASP A 426 -2.51 20.09 4.97
CA ASP A 426 -3.22 21.37 5.13
C ASP A 426 -2.93 21.99 6.52
N VAL A 427 -2.91 21.16 7.58
CA VAL A 427 -2.55 21.57 8.96
C VAL A 427 -1.13 22.12 9.01
N VAL A 428 -0.16 21.43 8.41
CA VAL A 428 1.26 21.80 8.47
C VAL A 428 1.50 23.12 7.73
N PHE A 429 0.91 23.29 6.55
CA PHE A 429 0.97 24.55 5.82
C PHE A 429 0.38 25.69 6.66
N PHE A 430 -0.80 25.50 7.23
CA PHE A 430 -1.44 26.50 8.08
C PHE A 430 -0.61 26.85 9.32
N LEU A 431 -0.12 25.84 10.04
CA LEU A 431 0.68 26.02 11.25
C LEU A 431 1.98 26.77 10.94
N SER A 432 2.56 26.61 9.75
CA SER A 432 3.72 27.40 9.31
C SER A 432 3.41 28.90 9.20
N VAL A 433 2.25 29.26 8.67
CA VAL A 433 1.79 30.67 8.57
C VAL A 433 1.48 31.22 9.96
N LEU A 434 0.78 30.44 10.80
CA LEU A 434 0.46 30.80 12.17
C LEU A 434 1.72 31.10 12.99
N VAL A 435 2.74 30.25 12.87
CA VAL A 435 4.04 30.43 13.55
C VAL A 435 4.70 31.74 13.16
N VAL A 436 4.72 32.09 11.87
CA VAL A 436 5.32 33.36 11.40
C VAL A 436 4.59 34.57 12.01
N VAL A 437 3.26 34.57 11.96
CA VAL A 437 2.44 35.66 12.52
C VAL A 437 2.60 35.75 14.04
N ALA A 438 2.57 34.61 14.73
CA ALA A 438 2.71 34.52 16.18
C ALA A 438 4.08 35.04 16.65
N VAL A 439 5.16 34.71 15.94
CA VAL A 439 6.51 35.22 16.25
C VAL A 439 6.56 36.74 16.07
N CYS A 440 6.05 37.26 14.95
CA CYS A 440 6.04 38.70 14.71
C CYS A 440 5.29 39.44 15.83
N TYR A 441 4.07 39.01 16.13
CA TYR A 441 3.26 39.60 17.20
C TYR A 441 3.92 39.44 18.57
N GLY A 442 4.42 38.25 18.92
CA GLY A 442 5.03 37.97 20.22
C GLY A 442 6.30 38.79 20.48
N VAL A 443 7.15 38.98 19.46
CA VAL A 443 8.33 39.85 19.54
C VAL A 443 7.90 41.31 19.68
N THR A 444 6.93 41.79 18.87
CA THR A 444 6.45 43.17 18.96
C THR A 444 5.80 43.46 20.30
N ARG A 445 4.92 42.60 20.80
CA ARG A 445 4.26 42.75 22.10
C ARG A 445 5.29 42.83 23.22
N LEU A 446 6.28 41.94 23.24
CA LEU A 446 7.30 41.94 24.29
C LEU A 446 8.20 43.17 24.23
N ALA A 447 8.53 43.65 23.03
CA ALA A 447 9.30 44.87 22.85
C ALA A 447 8.55 46.12 23.35
N LEU A 448 7.21 46.14 23.25
CA LEU A 448 6.36 47.26 23.64
C LEU A 448 5.99 47.26 25.14
N THR A 449 5.89 46.09 25.76
CA THR A 449 5.45 45.91 27.16
C THR A 449 6.62 45.82 28.14
N ALA A 450 7.64 45.01 27.82
CA ALA A 450 8.75 44.74 28.72
C ALA A 450 10.07 44.47 27.95
N PRO A 451 10.71 45.53 27.38
CA PRO A 451 11.99 45.38 26.72
C PRO A 451 13.06 44.92 27.72
N LYS A 452 13.75 43.82 27.39
CA LYS A 452 14.84 43.27 28.22
C LYS A 452 16.20 43.61 27.60
N ASN A 453 17.18 43.93 28.46
CA ASN A 453 18.54 44.30 28.04
C ASN A 453 19.45 43.09 27.78
N GLU A 454 19.11 41.91 28.29
CA GLU A 454 19.92 40.69 28.17
C GLU A 454 19.12 39.53 27.57
N PHE A 455 19.79 38.75 26.72
CA PHE A 455 19.22 37.53 26.15
C PHE A 455 19.12 36.44 27.22
N SER A 456 17.91 35.93 27.43
CA SER A 456 17.65 34.77 28.28
C SER A 456 16.82 33.75 27.48
N PRO A 457 17.15 32.44 27.56
CA PRO A 457 16.37 31.39 26.87
C PRO A 457 14.87 31.41 27.20
N GLY A 458 14.47 31.92 28.37
CA GLY A 458 13.06 32.07 28.74
C GLY A 458 12.30 33.11 27.91
N ILE A 459 13.00 34.06 27.27
CA ILE A 459 12.40 35.06 26.37
C ILE A 459 11.85 34.38 25.12
N LEU A 460 12.60 33.41 24.56
CA LEU A 460 12.19 32.66 23.39
C LEU A 460 10.87 31.92 23.66
N GLY A 461 10.72 31.33 24.86
CA GLY A 461 9.46 30.73 25.28
C GLY A 461 8.30 31.73 25.34
N LYS A 462 8.52 32.91 25.93
CA LYS A 462 7.49 33.96 26.02
C LYS A 462 7.05 34.47 24.63
N VAL A 463 7.95 34.57 23.67
CA VAL A 463 7.63 35.01 22.29
C VAL A 463 6.58 34.12 21.62
N PHE A 464 6.60 32.81 21.87
CA PHE A 464 5.61 31.88 21.30
C PHE A 464 4.40 31.65 22.20
N LEU A 465 4.64 31.49 23.49
CA LEU A 465 3.64 31.06 24.46
C LEU A 465 2.53 32.10 24.63
N ILE A 466 2.92 33.38 24.65
CA ILE A 466 1.99 34.49 24.83
C ILE A 466 0.94 34.56 23.69
N PRO A 467 1.35 34.69 22.39
CA PRO A 467 0.40 34.64 21.28
C PRO A 467 -0.47 33.38 21.28
N TYR A 468 0.12 32.23 21.64
CA TYR A 468 -0.58 30.95 21.64
C TYR A 468 -1.74 30.90 22.65
N TRP A 469 -1.55 31.37 23.88
CA TRP A 469 -2.64 31.38 24.86
C TRP A 469 -3.71 32.43 24.53
N GLN A 470 -3.31 33.56 23.96
CA GLN A 470 -4.25 34.58 23.50
C GLN A 470 -5.17 34.07 22.38
N LEU A 471 -4.66 33.21 21.48
CA LEU A 471 -5.49 32.51 20.48
C LEU A 471 -6.62 31.69 21.11
N HIS A 472 -6.38 31.09 22.27
CA HIS A 472 -7.37 30.29 23.00
C HIS A 472 -8.25 31.13 23.94
N GLU A 473 -8.24 32.46 23.79
CA GLU A 473 -8.96 33.42 24.66
C GLU A 473 -8.58 33.30 26.14
N GLN A 474 -7.48 32.61 26.45
CA GLN A 474 -6.96 32.52 27.79
C GLN A 474 -6.03 33.71 28.01
N MET A 475 -6.53 34.74 28.69
CA MET A 475 -5.68 35.78 29.21
C MET A 475 -4.70 35.12 30.18
N LEU A 476 -3.43 35.04 29.78
CA LEU A 476 -2.38 34.82 30.76
C LEU A 476 -2.38 36.06 31.65
N ASP A 477 -2.76 35.89 32.92
CA ASP A 477 -2.40 36.82 33.99
C ASP A 477 -0.87 36.78 34.13
N LEU A 478 -0.16 37.41 33.19
CA LEU A 478 1.29 37.53 33.22
C LEU A 478 1.65 38.53 34.31
N GLU A 479 1.74 38.01 35.53
CA GLU A 479 2.45 38.55 36.69
C GLU A 479 2.10 39.99 37.10
N GLU A 480 1.53 40.09 38.32
CA GLU A 480 1.48 41.24 39.21
C GLU A 480 2.65 42.23 38.98
N GLY A 481 2.40 43.28 38.18
CA GLY A 481 3.41 44.27 37.83
C GLY A 481 3.09 45.11 36.60
N GLU A 482 2.25 44.60 35.68
CA GLU A 482 1.63 45.41 34.63
C GLU A 482 0.46 46.19 35.24
N GLY A 483 0.66 47.50 35.45
CA GLY A 483 -0.38 48.40 35.94
C GLY A 483 -1.59 48.47 34.98
N PRO A 484 -2.72 49.05 35.43
CA PRO A 484 -3.96 49.12 34.67
C PRO A 484 -3.93 49.97 33.38
N ASP A 485 -2.76 50.52 33.01
CA ASP A 485 -2.58 51.45 31.88
C ASP A 485 -1.57 50.87 30.87
N LEU A 486 -1.92 49.74 30.23
CA LEU A 486 -1.22 49.37 28.99
C LEU A 486 -1.48 50.47 27.94
N PRO A 487 -0.46 50.89 27.17
CA PRO A 487 -0.67 51.89 26.14
C PRO A 487 -1.68 51.41 25.10
N TRP A 488 -2.58 52.30 24.65
CA TRP A 488 -3.65 52.00 23.68
C TRP A 488 -3.17 51.27 22.41
N TYR A 489 -1.90 51.45 22.02
CA TYR A 489 -1.33 50.79 20.86
C TYR A 489 -1.06 49.29 21.07
N VAL A 490 -0.88 48.84 22.32
CA VAL A 490 -0.74 47.41 22.66
C VAL A 490 -2.09 46.72 22.54
N ASP A 491 -3.15 47.35 23.05
CA ASP A 491 -4.53 46.89 22.89
C ASP A 491 -4.93 46.84 21.40
N PHE A 492 -4.53 47.86 20.63
CA PHE A 492 -4.74 47.89 19.18
C PHE A 492 -3.98 46.76 18.47
N LEU A 493 -2.73 46.50 18.85
CA LEU A 493 -1.93 45.40 18.30
C LEU A 493 -2.56 44.04 18.62
N GLU A 494 -3.07 43.87 19.83
CA GLU A 494 -3.78 42.66 20.27
C GLU A 494 -5.09 42.46 19.49
N ALA A 495 -5.91 43.51 19.34
CA ALA A 495 -7.11 43.46 18.51
C ALA A 495 -6.79 43.10 17.05
N GLY A 496 -5.71 43.65 16.50
CA GLY A 496 -5.23 43.32 15.14
C GLY A 496 -4.77 41.87 15.01
N TYR A 497 -4.05 41.35 16.00
CA TYR A 497 -3.63 39.94 16.06
C TYR A 497 -4.84 39.00 16.12
N MET A 498 -5.81 39.28 16.99
CA MET A 498 -7.02 38.45 17.13
C MET A 498 -7.87 38.46 15.86
N LEU A 499 -8.03 39.62 15.21
CA LEU A 499 -8.73 39.69 13.93
C LEU A 499 -8.02 38.83 12.87
N LEU A 500 -6.70 38.95 12.75
CA LEU A 500 -5.95 38.25 11.71
C LEU A 500 -5.85 36.75 12.00
N VAL A 501 -5.58 36.35 13.24
CA VAL A 501 -5.38 34.93 13.57
C VAL A 501 -6.70 34.24 13.87
N ALA A 502 -7.44 34.70 14.87
CA ALA A 502 -8.64 34.00 15.33
C ALA A 502 -9.80 34.13 14.31
N VAL A 503 -10.05 35.34 13.79
CA VAL A 503 -11.19 35.55 12.89
C VAL A 503 -10.88 35.21 11.43
N MET A 504 -9.68 35.51 10.93
CA MET A 504 -9.35 35.22 9.53
C MET A 504 -8.68 33.86 9.35
N LEU A 505 -7.54 33.62 10.01
CA LEU A 505 -6.74 32.43 9.73
C LEU A 505 -7.41 31.14 10.25
N VAL A 506 -7.89 31.12 11.51
CA VAL A 506 -8.54 29.90 12.06
C VAL A 506 -9.84 29.58 11.32
N GLU A 507 -10.70 30.56 11.03
CA GLU A 507 -11.92 30.32 10.24
C GLU A 507 -11.60 29.86 8.80
N LEU A 508 -10.56 30.41 8.17
CA LEU A 508 -10.07 29.92 6.89
C LEU A 508 -9.61 28.46 6.97
N GLN A 509 -8.93 28.07 8.06
CA GLN A 509 -8.49 26.70 8.29
C GLN A 509 -9.68 25.74 8.42
N VAL A 510 -10.72 26.15 9.15
CA VAL A 510 -11.97 25.38 9.28
C VAL A 510 -12.59 25.17 7.88
N GLY A 511 -12.67 26.21 7.06
CA GLY A 511 -13.19 26.11 5.69
C GLY A 511 -12.34 25.22 4.77
N LEU A 512 -11.00 25.28 4.90
CA LEU A 512 -10.10 24.41 4.14
C LEU A 512 -10.27 22.94 4.54
N PHE A 513 -10.46 22.66 5.84
CA PHE A 513 -10.75 21.31 6.29
C PHE A 513 -12.07 20.81 5.76
N GLU A 514 -13.15 21.59 5.79
CA GLU A 514 -14.44 21.20 5.23
C GLU A 514 -14.31 20.84 3.74
N TYR A 515 -13.63 21.67 2.95
CA TYR A 515 -13.36 21.39 1.54
C TYR A 515 -12.56 20.09 1.34
N THR A 516 -11.51 19.86 2.14
CA THR A 516 -10.73 18.62 2.06
C THR A 516 -11.54 17.40 2.52
N ILE A 517 -12.40 17.52 3.54
CA ILE A 517 -13.33 16.46 3.97
C ILE A 517 -14.18 16.02 2.80
N GLU A 518 -14.90 16.95 2.16
CA GLU A 518 -15.85 16.62 1.09
C GLU A 518 -15.15 15.91 -0.07
N ARG A 519 -14.01 16.45 -0.53
CA ARG A 519 -13.24 15.87 -1.64
C ARG A 519 -12.66 14.50 -1.30
N VAL A 520 -12.19 14.30 -0.07
CA VAL A 520 -11.56 13.03 0.35
C VAL A 520 -12.62 11.98 0.68
N GLN A 521 -13.78 12.39 1.23
CA GLN A 521 -14.85 11.48 1.63
C GLN A 521 -15.35 10.63 0.46
N GLU A 522 -15.50 11.23 -0.73
CA GLU A 522 -15.94 10.52 -1.96
C GLU A 522 -15.05 9.32 -2.32
N ARG A 523 -13.76 9.37 -2.01
CA ARG A 523 -12.78 8.31 -2.31
C ARG A 523 -12.27 7.58 -1.08
N SER A 524 -12.65 8.01 0.11
CA SER A 524 -12.14 7.52 1.40
C SER A 524 -12.38 6.02 1.57
N GLU A 525 -13.55 5.53 1.13
CA GLU A 525 -13.91 4.12 1.17
C GLU A 525 -13.02 3.28 0.25
N THR A 526 -12.70 3.79 -0.95
CA THR A 526 -11.77 3.14 -1.89
C THR A 526 -10.37 3.06 -1.28
N TYR A 527 -9.86 4.16 -0.72
CA TYR A 527 -8.56 4.18 -0.06
C TYR A 527 -8.50 3.24 1.15
N TRP A 528 -9.52 3.25 2.00
CA TRP A 528 -9.60 2.36 3.15
C TRP A 528 -9.67 0.89 2.72
N SER A 529 -10.47 0.58 1.70
CA SER A 529 -10.62 -0.78 1.16
C SER A 529 -9.32 -1.31 0.58
N TYR A 530 -8.51 -0.45 -0.04
CA TYR A 530 -7.16 -0.77 -0.52
C TYR A 530 -6.21 -1.05 0.65
N TYR A 531 -6.05 -0.12 1.60
CA TYR A 531 -5.17 -0.32 2.76
C TYR A 531 -5.57 -1.51 3.66
N ARG A 532 -6.85 -1.90 3.63
CA ARG A 532 -7.34 -3.07 4.37
C ARG A 532 -6.65 -4.36 3.91
N TYR A 533 -6.24 -4.47 2.64
CA TYR A 533 -5.49 -5.62 2.12
C TYR A 533 -4.18 -5.82 2.91
N ASP A 534 -3.31 -4.81 2.91
CA ASP A 534 -2.01 -4.83 3.60
C ASP A 534 -2.15 -5.21 5.07
N MET A 535 -3.16 -4.63 5.74
CA MET A 535 -3.39 -4.88 7.16
C MET A 535 -3.82 -6.33 7.42
N ILE A 536 -4.69 -6.91 6.58
CA ILE A 536 -5.12 -8.30 6.76
C ILE A 536 -3.94 -9.24 6.53
N GLN A 537 -3.10 -8.97 5.52
CA GLN A 537 -1.87 -9.73 5.27
C GLN A 537 -0.92 -9.64 6.48
N GLU A 538 -0.70 -8.44 7.01
CA GLU A 538 0.15 -8.25 8.21
C GLU A 538 -0.36 -9.06 9.41
N TYR A 539 -1.66 -9.04 9.71
CA TYR A 539 -2.24 -9.82 10.80
C TYR A 539 -2.27 -11.32 10.55
N GLN A 540 -2.28 -11.75 9.28
CA GLN A 540 -2.16 -13.16 8.93
C GLN A 540 -0.77 -13.69 9.33
N ASP A 541 0.29 -12.92 9.07
CA ASP A 541 1.69 -13.33 9.30
C ASP A 541 2.18 -13.12 10.74
N ARG A 542 1.44 -12.34 11.54
CA ARG A 542 1.73 -12.13 12.95
C ARG A 542 1.67 -13.44 13.75
N PRO A 543 2.60 -13.66 14.69
CA PRO A 543 2.61 -14.85 15.53
C PRO A 543 1.43 -14.87 16.51
N LEU A 544 1.19 -16.04 17.07
CA LEU A 544 0.07 -16.30 17.98
C LEU A 544 0.36 -15.73 19.39
N GLY A 545 -0.67 -15.15 20.02
CA GLY A 545 -0.68 -14.88 21.45
C GLY A 545 -0.82 -13.40 21.84
N PRO A 546 -1.61 -13.08 22.89
CA PRO A 546 -1.74 -11.72 23.39
C PRO A 546 -0.54 -11.30 24.25
N GLY A 547 -0.07 -10.08 24.04
CA GLY A 547 0.82 -9.38 24.99
C GLY A 547 2.08 -10.17 25.37
N PRO A 548 2.32 -10.46 26.67
CA PRO A 548 3.55 -11.13 27.11
C PRO A 548 3.64 -12.58 26.62
N PHE A 549 2.52 -13.21 26.23
CA PHE A 549 2.49 -14.57 25.69
C PHE A 549 2.90 -14.64 24.21
N LEU A 550 3.06 -13.50 23.54
CA LEU A 550 3.56 -13.41 22.16
C LEU A 550 4.92 -14.11 22.00
N LEU A 551 5.73 -14.15 23.07
CA LEU A 551 7.01 -14.87 23.07
C LEU A 551 6.85 -16.35 22.69
N PHE A 552 5.77 -17.02 23.13
CA PHE A 552 5.53 -18.42 22.76
C PHE A 552 5.18 -18.56 21.28
N GLY A 553 4.39 -17.64 20.72
CA GLY A 553 4.11 -17.61 19.28
C GLY A 553 5.36 -17.33 18.45
N LEU A 554 6.23 -16.44 18.91
CA LEU A 554 7.54 -16.18 18.30
C LEU A 554 8.40 -17.45 18.25
N LEU A 555 8.52 -18.14 19.38
CA LEU A 555 9.28 -19.39 19.47
C LEU A 555 8.66 -20.49 18.59
N TRP A 556 7.33 -20.57 18.52
CA TRP A 556 6.61 -21.51 17.66
C TRP A 556 6.87 -21.24 16.17
N LYS A 557 6.76 -19.98 15.74
CA LYS A 557 7.03 -19.60 14.34
C LYS A 557 8.49 -19.89 13.96
N GLN A 558 9.44 -19.60 14.86
CA GLN A 558 10.84 -19.92 14.65
C GLN A 558 11.10 -21.44 14.54
N TRP A 559 10.36 -22.23 15.32
CA TRP A 559 10.39 -23.69 15.25
C TRP A 559 9.81 -24.22 13.94
N GLU A 560 8.69 -23.67 13.45
CA GLU A 560 8.12 -24.00 12.14
C GLU A 560 9.11 -23.73 11.01
N LEU A 561 9.76 -22.56 11.04
CA LEU A 561 10.85 -22.20 10.10
C LEU A 561 12.01 -23.18 10.17
N PHE A 562 12.44 -23.59 11.36
CA PHE A 562 13.54 -24.55 11.53
C PHE A 562 13.20 -25.96 11.04
N THR A 563 11.94 -26.37 11.18
CA THR A 563 11.47 -27.71 10.80
C THR A 563 11.01 -27.81 9.34
N GLY A 564 10.94 -26.70 8.61
CA GLY A 564 10.59 -26.68 7.19
C GLY A 564 9.14 -27.07 6.90
N ILE A 565 8.23 -26.91 7.88
CA ILE A 565 6.81 -27.20 7.69
C ILE A 565 6.22 -26.07 6.81
N PRO A 566 5.63 -26.37 5.64
CA PRO A 566 5.09 -25.33 4.77
C PRO A 566 3.88 -24.66 5.44
N THR A 567 3.96 -23.36 5.67
CA THR A 567 2.85 -22.54 6.16
C THR A 567 1.92 -22.23 4.98
N SER A 568 0.75 -22.86 4.93
CA SER A 568 -0.25 -22.54 3.91
C SER A 568 -0.88 -21.17 4.18
N SER A 569 -0.57 -20.17 3.36
CA SER A 569 -1.22 -18.86 3.45
C SER A 569 -2.65 -18.93 2.90
N PRO A 570 -3.67 -18.39 3.59
CA PRO A 570 -5.04 -18.35 3.07
C PRO A 570 -5.20 -17.43 1.86
N PHE A 571 -4.25 -16.51 1.63
CA PHE A 571 -4.18 -15.68 0.43
C PHE A 571 -3.74 -16.46 -0.82
N ARG A 572 -3.04 -17.59 -0.62
CA ARG A 572 -2.40 -18.38 -1.67
C ARG A 572 -2.73 -19.86 -1.51
N ARG A 573 -3.74 -20.31 -2.23
CA ARG A 573 -4.23 -21.70 -2.19
C ARG A 573 -3.93 -22.43 -3.49
N THR A 574 -3.55 -23.70 -3.35
CA THR A 574 -3.48 -24.64 -4.46
C THR A 574 -4.77 -25.45 -4.49
N PHE A 575 -5.38 -25.53 -5.67
CA PHE A 575 -6.55 -26.35 -5.94
C PHE A 575 -6.15 -27.45 -6.91
N SER A 576 -6.76 -28.63 -6.83
CA SER A 576 -6.48 -29.75 -7.73
C SER A 576 -7.74 -30.51 -8.10
N GLY A 577 -7.70 -31.21 -9.23
CA GLY A 577 -8.77 -32.11 -9.68
C GLY A 577 -10.03 -31.37 -10.13
N LYS A 578 -11.20 -31.83 -9.67
CA LYS A 578 -12.51 -31.31 -10.11
C LYS A 578 -12.73 -29.83 -9.76
N VAL A 579 -12.25 -29.39 -8.60
CA VAL A 579 -12.42 -28.00 -8.15
C VAL A 579 -11.65 -27.05 -9.07
N GLU A 580 -10.41 -27.38 -9.41
CA GLU A 580 -9.60 -26.57 -10.33
C GLU A 580 -10.25 -26.45 -11.72
N THR A 581 -10.82 -27.55 -12.24
CA THR A 581 -11.53 -27.51 -13.52
C THR A 581 -12.77 -26.61 -13.47
N LYS A 582 -13.51 -26.61 -12.36
CA LYS A 582 -14.69 -25.76 -12.15
C LYS A 582 -14.31 -24.27 -12.10
N LEU A 583 -13.23 -23.93 -11.40
CA LEU A 583 -12.70 -22.57 -11.32
C LEU A 583 -12.23 -22.05 -12.68
N CYS A 584 -11.53 -22.89 -13.46
CA CYS A 584 -11.16 -22.57 -14.85
C CYS A 584 -12.38 -22.37 -15.75
N GLU A 585 -13.42 -23.20 -15.61
CA GLU A 585 -14.65 -23.06 -16.39
C GLU A 585 -15.40 -21.77 -16.06
N LEU A 586 -15.45 -21.40 -14.77
CA LEU A 586 -16.04 -20.13 -14.31
C LEU A 586 -15.34 -18.93 -14.95
N GLU A 587 -14.01 -18.90 -14.90
CA GLU A 587 -13.21 -17.82 -15.49
C GLU A 587 -13.41 -17.72 -17.01
N ARG A 588 -13.39 -18.86 -17.74
CA ARG A 588 -13.68 -18.87 -19.19
C ARG A 588 -15.07 -18.34 -19.52
N LYS A 589 -16.10 -18.74 -18.75
CA LYS A 589 -17.47 -18.21 -18.92
C LYS A 589 -17.53 -16.71 -18.67
N ALA A 590 -16.81 -16.22 -17.66
CA ALA A 590 -16.73 -14.80 -17.38
C ALA A 590 -16.06 -14.02 -18.53
N VAL A 591 -14.95 -14.52 -19.06
CA VAL A 591 -14.23 -13.91 -20.19
C VAL A 591 -15.11 -13.83 -21.44
N SER A 592 -15.80 -14.94 -21.79
CA SER A 592 -16.73 -14.94 -22.92
C SER A 592 -17.87 -13.92 -22.75
N ASN A 593 -18.41 -13.79 -21.52
CA ASN A 593 -19.40 -12.77 -21.21
C ASN A 593 -18.85 -11.34 -21.32
N VAL A 594 -17.60 -11.11 -20.92
CA VAL A 594 -16.94 -9.81 -21.05
C VAL A 594 -16.76 -9.45 -22.53
N GLN A 595 -16.25 -10.37 -23.35
CA GLN A 595 -16.12 -10.17 -24.80
C GLN A 595 -17.46 -9.82 -25.44
N MET A 596 -18.51 -10.60 -25.16
CA MET A 596 -19.85 -10.32 -25.68
C MET A 596 -20.37 -8.93 -25.26
N LYS A 597 -20.05 -8.49 -24.03
CA LYS A 597 -20.46 -7.17 -23.52
C LYS A 597 -19.62 -6.02 -24.09
N LEU A 598 -18.35 -6.26 -24.41
CA LEU A 598 -17.50 -5.31 -25.12
C LEU A 598 -18.00 -5.11 -26.56
N GLU A 599 -18.30 -6.19 -27.28
CA GLU A 599 -18.87 -6.14 -28.64
C GLU A 599 -20.21 -5.41 -28.69
N LYS A 600 -21.05 -5.60 -27.67
CA LYS A 600 -22.34 -4.90 -27.52
C LYS A 600 -22.20 -3.45 -27.04
N GLY A 601 -20.99 -2.98 -26.74
CA GLY A 601 -20.72 -1.63 -26.22
C GLY A 601 -21.26 -1.36 -24.81
N VAL A 602 -21.60 -2.42 -24.06
CA VAL A 602 -22.07 -2.35 -22.66
C VAL A 602 -20.89 -2.03 -21.75
N TYR A 603 -19.75 -2.67 -22.00
CA TYR A 603 -18.47 -2.26 -21.42
C TYR A 603 -17.76 -1.35 -22.42
N LYS A 604 -17.26 -0.23 -21.91
CA LYS A 604 -16.46 0.72 -22.67
C LYS A 604 -15.12 0.87 -21.97
N LEU A 605 -14.05 0.56 -22.70
CA LEU A 605 -12.70 0.81 -22.23
C LEU A 605 -12.46 2.31 -22.22
N ARG A 606 -11.99 2.84 -21.09
CA ARG A 606 -11.84 4.28 -20.84
C ARG A 606 -10.84 4.94 -21.80
N GLY A 607 -9.93 4.16 -22.38
CA GLY A 607 -9.01 4.58 -23.45
C GLY A 607 -9.61 4.71 -24.86
N SER A 608 -10.77 4.09 -25.15
CA SER A 608 -11.41 4.19 -26.49
C SER A 608 -12.25 5.45 -26.71
N ALA A 609 -12.43 6.29 -25.68
CA ALA A 609 -13.27 7.48 -25.75
C ALA A 609 -12.69 8.61 -26.62
N GLU A 610 -11.37 8.65 -26.88
CA GLU A 610 -10.77 9.72 -27.67
C GLU A 610 -10.85 9.51 -29.19
N HIS A 611 -11.04 8.27 -29.66
CA HIS A 611 -11.18 7.99 -31.10
C HIS A 611 -12.63 8.08 -31.61
N SER A 612 -13.59 8.38 -30.74
CA SER A 612 -15.03 8.39 -31.06
C SER A 612 -15.74 9.72 -30.77
N SER A 613 -15.01 10.81 -30.51
CA SER A 613 -15.57 12.16 -30.59
C SER A 613 -15.20 12.79 -31.94
N PRO A 614 -16.14 12.93 -32.91
CA PRO A 614 -15.88 13.60 -34.17
C PRO A 614 -15.43 15.08 -34.01
N GLU A 615 -15.64 15.68 -32.83
CA GLU A 615 -15.22 17.07 -32.55
C GLU A 615 -13.71 17.21 -32.27
N ALA A 616 -13.05 16.17 -31.74
CA ALA A 616 -11.61 16.21 -31.44
C ALA A 616 -10.77 16.10 -32.72
N GLY A 617 -11.17 15.22 -33.66
CA GLY A 617 -10.51 15.07 -34.96
C GLY A 617 -10.64 16.31 -35.85
N VAL A 618 -11.78 17.01 -35.82
CA VAL A 618 -11.98 18.27 -36.54
C VAL A 618 -11.13 19.40 -35.95
N LYS A 619 -11.00 19.48 -34.61
CA LYS A 619 -10.12 20.46 -33.97
C LYS A 619 -8.64 20.19 -34.29
N LEU A 620 -8.17 18.95 -34.20
CA LEU A 620 -6.79 18.57 -34.56
C LEU A 620 -6.47 18.80 -36.04
N GLY A 621 -7.41 18.54 -36.95
CA GLY A 621 -7.28 18.84 -38.37
C GLY A 621 -7.13 20.34 -38.63
N SER A 622 -7.94 21.18 -37.96
CA SER A 622 -7.86 22.64 -38.07
C SER A 622 -6.55 23.21 -37.48
N LEU A 623 -6.07 22.62 -36.39
CA LEU A 623 -4.81 23.00 -35.74
C LEU A 623 -3.61 22.63 -36.61
N ARG A 624 -3.62 21.44 -37.23
CA ARG A 624 -2.58 21.01 -38.17
C ARG A 624 -2.53 21.91 -39.41
N ALA A 625 -3.68 22.28 -39.97
CA ALA A 625 -3.76 23.21 -41.10
C ALA A 625 -3.25 24.63 -40.74
N ARG A 626 -3.52 25.09 -39.51
CA ARG A 626 -2.99 26.37 -39.01
C ARG A 626 -1.48 26.33 -38.79
N MET A 627 -0.95 25.23 -38.26
CA MET A 627 0.49 25.05 -38.07
C MET A 627 1.24 25.03 -39.41
N SER A 628 0.74 24.30 -40.42
CA SER A 628 1.36 24.31 -41.75
C SER A 628 1.30 25.69 -42.42
N SER A 629 0.24 26.47 -42.16
CA SER A 629 0.14 27.85 -42.64
C SER A 629 1.19 28.76 -41.97
N MET A 630 1.39 28.62 -40.65
CA MET A 630 2.39 29.39 -39.92
C MET A 630 3.82 29.02 -40.33
N GLU A 631 4.10 27.75 -40.62
CA GLU A 631 5.41 27.32 -41.14
C GLU A 631 5.71 27.97 -42.50
N GLY A 632 4.72 28.01 -43.41
CA GLY A 632 4.85 28.70 -44.69
C GLY A 632 5.07 30.21 -44.55
N GLU A 633 4.36 30.88 -43.63
CA GLU A 633 4.56 32.30 -43.34
C GLU A 633 5.95 32.57 -42.72
N MET A 634 6.43 31.68 -41.85
CA MET A 634 7.74 31.80 -41.22
C MET A 634 8.88 31.60 -42.21
N GLU A 635 8.73 30.71 -43.19
CA GLU A 635 9.68 30.58 -44.31
C GLU A 635 9.69 31.83 -45.20
N ALA A 636 8.52 32.40 -45.52
CA ALA A 636 8.42 33.63 -46.29
C ALA A 636 9.07 34.83 -45.58
N ILE A 637 8.92 34.92 -44.25
CA ILE A 637 9.59 35.96 -43.44
C ILE A 637 11.10 35.73 -43.42
N LYS A 638 11.57 34.47 -43.32
CA LYS A 638 13.01 34.14 -43.42
C LYS A 638 13.59 34.53 -44.77
N SER A 639 12.87 34.29 -45.87
CA SER A 639 13.35 34.70 -47.20
C SER A 639 13.39 36.23 -47.34
N LEU A 640 12.41 36.95 -46.81
CA LEU A 640 12.40 38.41 -46.83
C LEU A 640 13.53 39.01 -45.97
N LEU A 641 13.82 38.42 -44.81
CA LEU A 641 14.95 38.82 -43.96
C LEU A 641 16.31 38.55 -44.63
N GLN A 642 16.44 37.44 -45.37
CA GLN A 642 17.64 37.16 -46.16
C GLN A 642 17.82 38.15 -47.32
N ASP A 643 16.74 38.54 -47.99
CA ASP A 643 16.79 39.56 -49.05
C ASP A 643 17.09 40.96 -48.50
N TYR A 644 16.59 41.30 -47.31
CA TYR A 644 16.91 42.55 -46.63
C TYR A 644 18.35 42.60 -46.13
N SER A 645 18.92 41.46 -45.72
CA SER A 645 20.33 41.33 -45.32
C SER A 645 21.32 41.44 -46.48
N LYS A 646 20.86 41.32 -47.74
CA LYS A 646 21.69 41.42 -48.95
C LYS A 646 21.68 42.81 -49.60
N LYS A 647 20.80 43.71 -49.14
CA LYS A 647 20.83 45.14 -49.47
C LYS A 647 21.56 45.90 -48.38
#